data_AF-A0A534S203-F1
#
_entry.id   AF-A0A534S203-F1
#
_cell.length_a   1.000
_cell.length_b   1.000
_cell.length_c   1.000
_cell.angle_alpha   90.00
_cell.angle_beta   90.00
_cell.angle_gamma   90.00
#
_symmetry.space_group_name_H-M   'P 1'
#
loop_
_entity.id
_entity.type
_entity.pdbx_description
1 polymer ?
#
loop_
_entity_poly.entity_id
_entity_poly.type
_entity_poly.pdbx_seq_one_letter_code
_entity_poly.pdbx_strand_id
1 'polypeptide(L)'
;MLLERLALIAVRHGFQRFWALTMAENRPMLDVFRACGFESSSRFDSGYVEIDLSVVPSESSVARAELRDRVATNASLRPFFQPSSVAVVGASRNPDNIGTRILKAILSAGFKGPVYPVNPKADSLSKLKAYPSLPALPETPDLVVVAVPADGVNSVIDDCAARGARAAIVITAGFAEVGAEGRERQQQLLEKIRGHGMRMIGPNCLGILNTDPRVRLNASFAPDFPPEGNVAFCSQSGALGLAVISLARERGLGLASFVSVGNKADISGNDLLQYWEEDPRIRVILLYLESFGNPRRFARIAKRVGRYKPIVVVKAGRTGAGRRAAGSHTAALAADDVATVALFHQTGVIRADTLGEMFDLAAALSSQPLPKGRRVAVLTNAGGLGILCADACEANGLAVQELGDETQRRLREFLPPAASVGNPVDMIASADAEDYRRAVDILLCAEEVDALIVLTINVGLADIAAIYRRVHSAFRVARAKIGEKPVFTCIMDGAKAPKTAATSDETLPNYAFPEDAARVLGKMARYAEWRDRPEGIILDFDDIRPQEARLICGNARREHGATWLSGEETRKVLCAFALPVPPGGICTTADEAAKVAAQIGFPVALKIASRTIVHKTEFGGVRLNLDSETAVRQAFGEIQQRITQ
;
A
#
# COMPACT_ATOMS: atom_id res chain seq x y z
N MET A 1 -22.99 8.86 5.41
CA MET A 1 -24.39 9.14 5.81
C MET A 1 -25.06 10.12 4.84
N LEU A 2 -26.39 10.23 4.82
CA LEU A 2 -27.13 11.04 3.84
C LEU A 2 -26.79 12.54 3.91
N LEU A 3 -26.76 13.12 5.12
CA LEU A 3 -26.46 14.54 5.37
C LEU A 3 -25.07 14.97 4.88
N GLU A 4 -24.05 14.13 5.09
CA GLU A 4 -22.69 14.37 4.59
C GLU A 4 -22.63 14.34 3.06
N ARG A 5 -23.36 13.41 2.43
CA ARG A 5 -23.43 13.31 0.97
C ARG A 5 -24.13 14.52 0.38
N LEU A 6 -25.20 14.97 1.02
CA LEU A 6 -25.88 16.22 0.68
C LEU A 6 -24.94 17.42 0.84
N ALA A 7 -24.20 17.52 1.95
CA ALA A 7 -23.25 18.61 2.19
C ALA A 7 -22.15 18.66 1.12
N LEU A 8 -21.59 17.51 0.74
CA LEU A 8 -20.61 17.42 -0.35
C LEU A 8 -21.17 17.88 -1.70
N ILE A 9 -22.45 17.61 -1.98
CA ILE A 9 -23.13 18.10 -3.18
C ILE A 9 -23.35 19.61 -3.07
N ALA A 10 -23.87 20.08 -1.93
CA ALA A 10 -24.18 21.47 -1.65
C ALA A 10 -22.94 22.38 -1.83
N VAL A 11 -21.80 22.00 -1.26
CA VAL A 11 -20.53 22.74 -1.40
C VAL A 11 -20.07 22.83 -2.86
N ARG A 12 -20.27 21.78 -3.67
CA ARG A 12 -19.93 21.83 -5.11
C ARG A 12 -20.78 22.82 -5.89
N HIS A 13 -21.98 23.10 -5.41
CA HIS A 13 -22.90 24.07 -6.00
C HIS A 13 -22.83 25.44 -5.31
N GLY A 14 -21.85 25.68 -4.43
CA GLY A 14 -21.62 26.98 -3.79
C GLY A 14 -22.47 27.25 -2.54
N PHE A 15 -23.25 26.27 -2.08
CA PHE A 15 -23.99 26.40 -0.83
C PHE A 15 -23.06 26.24 0.38
N GLN A 16 -23.25 27.10 1.38
CA GLN A 16 -22.40 27.14 2.57
C GLN A 16 -23.10 26.66 3.85
N ARG A 17 -24.45 26.61 3.85
CA ARG A 17 -25.24 26.27 5.03
C ARG A 17 -26.43 25.38 4.68
N PHE A 18 -26.81 24.53 5.63
CA PHE A 18 -28.12 23.90 5.68
C PHE A 18 -28.94 24.50 6.81
N TRP A 19 -30.21 24.75 6.53
CA TRP A 19 -31.17 25.22 7.51
C TRP A 19 -32.22 24.14 7.75
N ALA A 20 -32.55 23.90 9.02
CA ALA A 20 -33.56 22.94 9.42
C ALA A 20 -34.43 23.49 10.55
N LEU A 21 -35.69 23.03 10.59
CA LEU A 21 -36.65 23.37 11.63
C LEU A 21 -37.20 22.06 12.22
N THR A 22 -37.23 21.95 13.54
CA THR A 22 -37.86 20.80 14.23
C THR A 22 -38.59 21.25 15.48
N MET A 23 -39.60 20.49 15.93
CA MET A 23 -40.28 20.80 17.19
C MET A 23 -39.32 20.61 18.36
N ALA A 24 -39.40 21.47 19.36
CA ALA A 24 -38.55 21.41 20.56
C ALA A 24 -38.64 20.09 21.31
N GLU A 25 -39.79 19.42 21.21
CA GLU A 25 -40.06 18.13 21.84
C GLU A 25 -39.43 16.95 21.08
N ASN A 26 -39.00 17.15 19.83
CA ASN A 26 -38.39 16.11 18.99
C ASN A 26 -36.92 15.89 19.35
N ARG A 27 -36.69 15.38 20.56
CA ARG A 27 -35.37 15.03 21.11
C ARG A 27 -34.55 14.14 20.16
N PRO A 28 -35.13 13.09 19.53
CA PRO A 28 -34.37 12.27 18.58
C PRO A 28 -33.77 13.08 17.42
N MET A 29 -34.52 14.00 16.84
CA MET A 29 -34.03 14.81 15.72
C MET A 29 -33.00 15.85 16.17
N LEU A 30 -33.22 16.47 17.33
CA LEU A 30 -32.23 17.37 17.94
C LEU A 30 -30.90 16.66 18.23
N ASP A 31 -30.94 15.41 18.66
CA ASP A 31 -29.73 14.60 18.88
C ASP A 31 -29.04 14.25 17.56
N VAL A 32 -29.79 13.99 16.48
CA VAL A 32 -29.20 13.83 15.14
C VAL A 32 -28.46 15.10 14.71
N PHE A 33 -29.02 16.28 14.95
CA PHE A 33 -28.34 17.55 14.62
C PHE A 33 -27.11 17.81 15.49
N ARG A 34 -27.14 17.49 16.79
CA ARG A 34 -25.93 17.57 17.63
C ARG A 34 -24.86 16.57 17.20
N ALA A 35 -25.27 15.37 16.81
CA ALA A 35 -24.38 14.28 16.40
C ALA A 35 -23.96 14.33 14.93
N CYS A 36 -24.49 15.25 14.13
CA CYS A 36 -24.26 15.29 12.68
C CYS A 36 -22.80 15.63 12.32
N GLY A 37 -22.08 16.31 13.22
CA GLY A 37 -20.67 16.67 13.06
C GLY A 37 -20.43 18.02 12.37
N PHE A 38 -21.46 18.65 11.82
CA PHE A 38 -21.37 20.03 11.32
C PHE A 38 -21.24 21.02 12.48
N GLU A 39 -20.64 22.18 12.22
CA GLU A 39 -20.79 23.33 13.11
C GLU A 39 -22.24 23.79 13.03
N SER A 40 -22.91 23.81 14.18
CA SER A 40 -24.33 24.09 14.28
C SER A 40 -24.59 25.22 15.25
N SER A 41 -25.48 26.13 14.90
CA SER A 41 -26.14 27.04 15.84
C SER A 41 -27.62 26.71 15.88
N SER A 42 -28.23 26.86 17.05
CA SER A 42 -29.66 26.61 17.22
C SER A 42 -30.34 27.77 17.91
N ARG A 43 -31.52 28.16 17.44
CA ARG A 43 -32.37 29.19 18.04
C ARG A 43 -33.73 28.60 18.37
N PHE A 44 -34.23 28.87 19.57
CA PHE A 44 -35.58 28.50 19.96
C PHE A 44 -36.56 29.60 19.54
N ASP A 45 -37.64 29.21 18.87
CA ASP A 45 -38.74 30.11 18.53
C ASP A 45 -40.08 29.37 18.61
N SER A 46 -40.97 29.85 19.46
CA SER A 46 -42.40 29.49 19.47
C SER A 46 -42.70 27.97 19.41
N GLY A 47 -41.96 27.16 20.18
CA GLY A 47 -42.14 25.70 20.24
C GLY A 47 -41.31 24.90 19.22
N TYR A 48 -40.56 25.59 18.36
CA TYR A 48 -39.63 25.02 17.39
C TYR A 48 -38.18 25.38 17.72
N VAL A 49 -37.26 24.59 17.18
CA VAL A 49 -35.83 24.84 17.19
C VAL A 49 -35.39 24.97 15.74
N GLU A 50 -34.95 26.18 15.39
CA GLU A 50 -34.25 26.47 14.15
C GLU A 50 -32.79 26.06 14.30
N ILE A 51 -32.24 25.41 13.28
CA ILE A 51 -30.88 24.88 13.28
C ILE A 51 -30.20 25.29 11.99
N ASP A 52 -29.10 26.03 12.12
CA ASP A 52 -28.21 26.41 11.03
C ASP A 52 -26.95 25.55 11.13
N LEU A 53 -26.68 24.78 10.08
CA LEU A 53 -25.52 23.90 9.96
C LEU A 53 -24.57 24.45 8.89
N SER A 54 -23.33 24.78 9.28
CA SER A 54 -22.28 25.09 8.31
C SER A 54 -21.88 23.82 7.56
N VAL A 55 -22.00 23.83 6.23
CA VAL A 55 -21.50 22.74 5.37
C VAL A 55 -20.07 23.01 4.87
N VAL A 56 -19.49 24.16 5.22
CA VAL A 56 -18.07 24.45 5.02
C VAL A 56 -17.27 23.58 6.00
N PRO A 57 -16.35 22.71 5.51
CA PRO A 57 -15.62 21.81 6.39
C PRO A 57 -14.69 22.58 7.33
N SER A 58 -14.93 22.50 8.65
CA SER A 58 -13.94 22.82 9.68
C SER A 58 -13.16 21.56 10.09
N GLU A 59 -11.99 21.71 10.71
CA GLU A 59 -11.19 20.58 11.19
C GLU A 59 -11.99 19.63 12.08
N SER A 60 -12.79 20.18 13.00
CA SER A 60 -13.63 19.40 13.92
C SER A 60 -14.72 18.61 13.18
N SER A 61 -15.26 19.16 12.10
CA SER A 61 -16.29 18.48 11.30
C SER A 61 -15.71 17.35 10.45
N VAL A 62 -14.51 17.56 9.88
CA VAL A 62 -13.79 16.54 9.12
C VAL A 62 -13.38 15.39 10.03
N ALA A 63 -12.82 15.68 11.20
CA ALA A 63 -12.41 14.65 12.16
C ALA A 63 -13.60 13.77 12.62
N ARG A 64 -14.75 14.39 12.90
CA ARG A 64 -15.98 13.65 13.29
C ARG A 64 -16.53 12.80 12.15
N ALA A 65 -16.56 13.33 10.92
CA ALA A 65 -16.98 12.57 9.75
C ALA A 65 -16.05 11.37 9.50
N GLU A 66 -14.74 11.55 9.66
CA GLU A 66 -13.76 10.47 9.51
C GLU A 66 -13.90 9.38 10.59
N LEU A 67 -14.15 9.77 11.85
CA LEU A 67 -14.42 8.80 12.92
C LEU A 67 -15.66 7.97 12.61
N ARG A 68 -16.74 8.61 12.16
CA ARG A 68 -18.00 7.91 11.83
C ARG A 68 -17.83 6.99 10.62
N ASP A 69 -17.12 7.44 9.58
CA ASP A 69 -16.78 6.63 8.40
C ASP A 69 -15.98 5.38 8.82
N ARG A 70 -15.03 5.52 9.76
CA ARG A 70 -14.25 4.41 10.30
C ARG A 70 -15.13 3.41 11.05
N VAL A 71 -15.93 3.87 12.00
CA VAL A 71 -16.81 3.00 12.80
C VAL A 71 -17.80 2.24 11.91
N ALA A 72 -18.42 2.93 10.95
CA ALA A 72 -19.35 2.33 10.01
C ALA A 72 -18.66 1.31 9.09
N THR A 73 -17.48 1.66 8.56
CA THR A 73 -16.65 0.76 7.75
C THR A 73 -16.34 -0.52 8.54
N ASN A 74 -15.85 -0.40 9.77
CA ASN A 74 -15.45 -1.55 10.58
C ASN A 74 -16.62 -2.44 10.94
N ALA A 75 -17.75 -1.86 11.37
CA ALA A 75 -18.97 -2.63 11.62
C ALA A 75 -19.43 -3.40 10.37
N SER A 76 -19.33 -2.79 9.19
CA SER A 76 -19.75 -3.40 7.92
C SER A 76 -18.80 -4.49 7.40
N LEU A 77 -17.53 -4.49 7.83
CA LEU A 77 -16.51 -5.45 7.43
C LEU A 77 -16.40 -6.65 8.39
N ARG A 78 -16.89 -6.52 9.64
CA ARG A 78 -16.89 -7.62 10.63
C ARG A 78 -17.46 -8.94 10.09
N PRO A 79 -18.60 -8.98 9.36
CA PRO A 79 -19.14 -10.25 8.87
C PRO A 79 -18.24 -10.97 7.86
N PHE A 80 -17.29 -10.28 7.19
CA PHE A 80 -16.33 -10.94 6.31
C PHE A 80 -15.21 -11.63 7.10
N PHE A 81 -14.70 -10.97 8.13
CA PHE A 81 -13.48 -11.41 8.82
C PHE A 81 -13.76 -12.16 10.12
N GLN A 82 -14.90 -11.93 10.76
CA GLN A 82 -15.33 -12.61 11.98
C GLN A 82 -16.76 -13.16 11.83
N PRO A 83 -17.08 -13.91 10.76
CA PRO A 83 -18.40 -14.51 10.63
C PRO A 83 -18.59 -15.62 11.67
N SER A 84 -19.78 -15.70 12.23
CA SER A 84 -20.23 -16.81 13.06
C SER A 84 -20.71 -17.97 12.19
N SER A 85 -21.18 -17.71 10.96
CA SER A 85 -21.66 -18.74 10.02
C SER A 85 -21.39 -18.35 8.56
N VAL A 86 -21.18 -19.36 7.69
CA VAL A 86 -20.86 -19.14 6.27
C VAL A 86 -21.76 -19.99 5.38
N ALA A 87 -22.40 -19.38 4.38
CA ALA A 87 -23.10 -20.09 3.31
C ALA A 87 -22.29 -20.08 2.02
N VAL A 88 -22.22 -21.21 1.30
CA VAL A 88 -21.51 -21.34 0.02
C VAL A 88 -22.51 -21.69 -1.07
N VAL A 89 -22.85 -20.70 -1.90
CA VAL A 89 -23.79 -20.84 -3.01
C VAL A 89 -23.04 -21.19 -4.29
N GLY A 90 -23.39 -22.32 -4.89
CA GLY A 90 -22.72 -22.84 -6.09
C GLY A 90 -21.77 -24.00 -5.82
N ALA A 91 -21.68 -24.51 -4.59
CA ALA A 91 -21.03 -25.80 -4.34
C ALA A 91 -21.79 -26.94 -5.04
N SER A 92 -21.09 -27.96 -5.54
CA SER A 92 -21.73 -29.11 -6.21
C SER A 92 -20.99 -30.42 -5.96
N ARG A 93 -21.48 -31.53 -6.52
CA ARG A 93 -20.80 -32.84 -6.45
C ARG A 93 -19.52 -32.87 -7.31
N ASN A 94 -19.37 -31.95 -8.27
CA ASN A 94 -18.19 -31.87 -9.12
C ASN A 94 -17.02 -31.27 -8.31
N PRO A 95 -15.89 -32.00 -8.13
CA PRO A 95 -14.73 -31.49 -7.41
C PRO A 95 -14.02 -30.31 -8.08
N ASP A 96 -14.18 -30.14 -9.40
CA ASP A 96 -13.54 -29.05 -10.16
C ASP A 96 -14.29 -27.74 -10.11
N ASN A 97 -15.55 -27.76 -9.68
CA ASN A 97 -16.33 -26.55 -9.50
C ASN A 97 -15.72 -25.67 -8.39
N ILE A 98 -15.56 -24.38 -8.68
CA ILE A 98 -15.00 -23.38 -7.76
C ILE A 98 -15.75 -23.36 -6.43
N GLY A 99 -17.09 -23.41 -6.44
CA GLY A 99 -17.88 -23.46 -5.20
C GLY A 99 -17.56 -24.68 -4.34
N THR A 100 -17.28 -25.83 -4.97
CA THR A 100 -16.87 -27.05 -4.28
C THR A 100 -15.48 -26.92 -3.68
N ARG A 101 -14.54 -26.29 -4.40
CA ARG A 101 -13.18 -26.01 -3.92
C ARG A 101 -13.20 -25.08 -2.71
N ILE A 102 -14.00 -24.02 -2.75
CA ILE A 102 -14.18 -23.09 -1.62
C ILE A 102 -14.77 -23.82 -0.41
N LEU A 103 -15.82 -24.63 -0.60
CA LEU A 103 -16.40 -25.39 0.50
C LEU A 103 -15.36 -26.30 1.18
N LYS A 104 -14.55 -27.02 0.37
CA LYS A 104 -13.46 -27.84 0.89
C LYS A 104 -12.39 -27.01 1.59
N ALA A 105 -12.06 -25.83 1.07
CA ALA A 105 -11.06 -24.94 1.64
C ALA A 105 -11.48 -24.43 3.02
N ILE A 106 -12.73 -23.99 3.19
CA ILE A 106 -13.28 -23.58 4.49
C ILE A 106 -13.18 -24.72 5.52
N LEU A 107 -13.57 -25.93 5.11
CA LEU A 107 -13.51 -27.11 5.98
C LEU A 107 -12.09 -27.52 6.34
N SER A 108 -11.18 -27.50 5.36
CA SER A 108 -9.77 -27.87 5.55
C SER A 108 -9.01 -26.83 6.40
N ALA A 109 -9.41 -25.56 6.31
CA ALA A 109 -8.91 -24.50 7.18
C ALA A 109 -9.42 -24.65 8.63
N GLY A 110 -10.47 -25.45 8.88
CA GLY A 110 -10.98 -25.68 10.23
C GLY A 110 -11.76 -24.49 10.80
N PHE A 111 -12.59 -23.85 9.95
CA PHE A 111 -13.50 -22.78 10.34
C PHE A 111 -14.33 -23.17 11.56
N LYS A 112 -14.49 -22.23 12.49
CA LYS A 112 -15.07 -22.50 13.82
C LYS A 112 -16.59 -22.45 13.87
N GLY A 113 -17.23 -21.81 12.89
CA GLY A 113 -18.69 -21.71 12.79
C GLY A 113 -19.32 -22.77 11.87
N PRO A 114 -20.67 -22.86 11.83
CA PRO A 114 -21.37 -23.69 10.86
C PRO A 114 -21.12 -23.24 9.41
N VAL A 115 -21.10 -24.22 8.52
CA VAL A 115 -20.93 -24.04 7.08
C VAL A 115 -22.14 -24.63 6.35
N TYR A 116 -22.78 -23.83 5.50
CA TYR A 116 -24.01 -24.19 4.79
C TYR A 116 -23.79 -24.27 3.28
N PRO A 117 -23.62 -25.47 2.69
CA PRO A 117 -23.63 -25.65 1.24
C PRO A 117 -25.03 -25.39 0.67
N VAL A 118 -25.12 -24.54 -0.36
CA VAL A 118 -26.38 -24.26 -1.06
C VAL A 118 -26.31 -24.77 -2.50
N ASN A 119 -27.14 -25.77 -2.79
CA ASN A 119 -27.29 -26.40 -4.10
C ASN A 119 -28.73 -26.92 -4.31
N PRO A 120 -29.45 -26.52 -5.38
CA PRO A 120 -30.84 -26.92 -5.61
C PRO A 120 -31.09 -28.43 -5.77
N LYS A 121 -30.06 -29.22 -6.11
CA LYS A 121 -30.19 -30.63 -6.52
C LYS A 121 -29.54 -31.61 -5.55
N ALA A 122 -28.79 -31.14 -4.56
CA ALA A 122 -28.01 -32.01 -3.69
C ALA A 122 -28.54 -31.93 -2.25
N ASP A 123 -28.81 -33.08 -1.64
CA ASP A 123 -29.20 -33.16 -0.23
C ASP A 123 -27.99 -33.12 0.72
N SER A 124 -26.81 -33.49 0.22
CA SER A 124 -25.55 -33.45 0.98
C SER A 124 -24.33 -33.14 0.10
N LEU A 125 -23.38 -32.36 0.63
CA LEU A 125 -22.11 -32.01 0.00
C LEU A 125 -20.99 -32.02 1.05
N SER A 126 -19.85 -32.65 0.76
CA SER A 126 -18.70 -32.75 1.69
C SER A 126 -19.08 -33.24 3.10
N LYS A 127 -20.01 -34.20 3.19
CA LYS A 127 -20.59 -34.75 4.44
C LYS A 127 -21.44 -33.77 5.26
N LEU A 128 -21.73 -32.59 4.72
CA LEU A 128 -22.68 -31.64 5.30
C LEU A 128 -24.04 -31.74 4.62
N LYS A 129 -25.10 -31.43 5.37
CA LYS A 129 -26.44 -31.21 4.79
C LYS A 129 -26.37 -30.02 3.83
N ALA A 130 -26.85 -30.22 2.61
CA ALA A 130 -26.97 -29.17 1.62
C ALA A 130 -28.42 -28.66 1.57
N TYR A 131 -28.57 -27.39 1.22
CA TYR A 131 -29.86 -26.70 1.20
C TYR A 131 -30.17 -26.23 -0.23
N PRO A 132 -31.44 -26.27 -0.67
CA PRO A 132 -31.80 -25.93 -2.05
C PRO A 132 -31.64 -24.43 -2.35
N SER A 133 -31.78 -23.57 -1.35
CA SER A 133 -31.71 -22.10 -1.45
C SER A 133 -31.33 -21.45 -0.12
N LEU A 134 -30.97 -20.17 -0.12
CA LEU A 134 -30.65 -19.43 1.11
C LEU A 134 -31.87 -19.28 2.06
N PRO A 135 -33.11 -19.04 1.57
CA PRO A 135 -34.29 -19.02 2.44
C PRO A 135 -34.54 -20.33 3.20
N ALA A 136 -34.08 -21.48 2.68
CA ALA A 136 -34.24 -22.78 3.33
C ALA A 136 -33.24 -23.03 4.49
N LEU A 137 -32.29 -22.12 4.72
CA LEU A 137 -31.31 -22.24 5.79
C LEU A 137 -31.96 -22.11 7.18
N PRO A 138 -31.45 -22.82 8.20
CA PRO A 138 -31.99 -22.76 9.57
C PRO A 138 -31.83 -21.37 10.19
N GLU A 139 -30.76 -20.66 9.84
CA GLU A 139 -30.44 -19.31 10.30
C GLU A 139 -29.96 -18.41 9.15
N THR A 140 -29.92 -17.11 9.41
CA THR A 140 -29.35 -16.15 8.47
C THR A 140 -27.82 -16.25 8.53
N PRO A 141 -27.12 -16.52 7.42
CA PRO A 141 -25.67 -16.59 7.43
C PRO A 141 -25.06 -15.19 7.59
N ASP A 142 -23.98 -15.08 8.36
CA ASP A 142 -23.21 -13.83 8.48
C ASP A 142 -22.50 -13.49 7.17
N LEU A 143 -21.98 -14.51 6.48
CA LEU A 143 -21.24 -14.39 5.23
C LEU A 143 -21.78 -15.34 4.16
N VAL A 144 -22.06 -14.81 2.97
CA VAL A 144 -22.44 -15.61 1.80
C VAL A 144 -21.33 -15.57 0.75
N VAL A 145 -20.82 -16.74 0.35
CA VAL A 145 -19.87 -16.86 -0.77
C VAL A 145 -20.63 -17.31 -2.01
N VAL A 146 -20.60 -16.49 -3.06
CA VAL A 146 -21.35 -16.67 -4.31
C VAL A 146 -20.41 -17.11 -5.42
N ALA A 147 -20.57 -18.35 -5.87
CA ALA A 147 -19.79 -18.98 -6.94
C ALA A 147 -20.71 -19.65 -7.98
N VAL A 148 -21.71 -18.90 -8.46
CA VAL A 148 -22.66 -19.30 -9.52
C VAL A 148 -22.36 -18.55 -10.83
N PRO A 149 -22.88 -18.96 -12.00
CA PRO A 149 -22.74 -18.18 -13.24
C PRO A 149 -23.27 -16.74 -13.11
N ALA A 150 -22.72 -15.80 -13.90
CA ALA A 150 -22.98 -14.37 -13.78
C ALA A 150 -24.48 -14.02 -13.78
N ASP A 151 -25.27 -14.67 -14.65
CA ASP A 151 -26.71 -14.42 -14.77
C ASP A 151 -27.50 -14.82 -13.52
N GLY A 152 -26.97 -15.76 -12.73
CA GLY A 152 -27.59 -16.21 -11.48
C GLY A 152 -27.23 -15.35 -10.26
N VAL A 153 -26.21 -14.49 -10.35
CA VAL A 153 -25.70 -13.74 -9.19
C VAL A 153 -26.76 -12.82 -8.61
N ASN A 154 -27.48 -12.06 -9.44
CA ASN A 154 -28.51 -11.13 -8.98
C ASN A 154 -29.63 -11.81 -8.21
N SER A 155 -30.06 -13.01 -8.64
CA SER A 155 -31.07 -13.80 -7.92
C SER A 155 -30.57 -14.27 -6.56
N VAL A 156 -29.30 -14.68 -6.47
CA VAL A 156 -28.68 -15.05 -5.17
C VAL A 156 -28.60 -13.84 -4.23
N ILE A 157 -28.33 -12.65 -4.75
CA ILE A 157 -28.32 -11.42 -3.96
C ILE A 157 -29.72 -11.05 -3.45
N ASP A 158 -30.76 -11.26 -4.25
CA ASP A 158 -32.15 -11.08 -3.80
C ASP A 158 -32.49 -12.05 -2.65
N ASP A 159 -32.07 -13.31 -2.76
CA ASP A 159 -32.21 -14.31 -1.71
C ASP A 159 -31.42 -13.94 -0.43
N CYS A 160 -30.21 -13.39 -0.59
CA CYS A 160 -29.41 -12.88 0.53
C CYS A 160 -30.17 -11.77 1.26
N ALA A 161 -30.72 -10.82 0.51
CA ALA A 161 -31.47 -9.70 1.05
C ALA A 161 -32.74 -10.16 1.78
N ALA A 162 -33.50 -11.09 1.19
CA ALA A 162 -34.70 -11.66 1.80
C ALA A 162 -34.41 -12.38 3.12
N ARG A 163 -33.24 -13.04 3.22
CA ARG A 163 -32.79 -13.69 4.46
C ARG A 163 -32.16 -12.71 5.46
N GLY A 164 -31.84 -11.48 5.05
CA GLY A 164 -31.20 -10.46 5.88
C GLY A 164 -29.68 -10.61 6.02
N ALA A 165 -29.03 -11.35 5.11
CA ALA A 165 -27.57 -11.43 5.07
C ALA A 165 -26.98 -10.04 4.76
N ARG A 166 -25.83 -9.71 5.34
CA ARG A 166 -25.22 -8.37 5.22
C ARG A 166 -23.90 -8.33 4.44
N ALA A 167 -23.29 -9.49 4.21
CA ALA A 167 -22.00 -9.61 3.54
C ALA A 167 -22.01 -10.70 2.47
N ALA A 168 -21.57 -10.34 1.26
CA ALA A 168 -21.43 -11.26 0.14
C ALA A 168 -20.01 -11.19 -0.47
N ILE A 169 -19.40 -12.35 -0.70
CA ILE A 169 -18.20 -12.47 -1.53
C ILE A 169 -18.64 -13.01 -2.88
N VAL A 170 -18.53 -12.17 -3.92
CA VAL A 170 -18.87 -12.59 -5.28
C VAL A 170 -17.59 -13.00 -5.99
N ILE A 171 -17.41 -14.31 -6.12
CA ILE A 171 -16.26 -14.93 -6.79
C ILE A 171 -16.38 -14.79 -8.30
N THR A 172 -17.62 -14.89 -8.80
CA THR A 172 -18.00 -14.92 -10.20
C THR A 172 -17.43 -13.75 -11.01
N ALA A 173 -16.84 -14.07 -12.16
CA ALA A 173 -16.44 -13.13 -13.21
C ALA A 173 -17.57 -12.89 -14.23
N GLY A 174 -17.32 -12.11 -15.27
CA GLY A 174 -18.31 -11.66 -16.26
C GLY A 174 -18.91 -10.29 -15.98
N PHE A 175 -18.17 -9.39 -15.32
CA PHE A 175 -18.62 -8.04 -14.93
C PHE A 175 -17.77 -6.95 -15.61
N ALA A 176 -17.43 -5.86 -14.93
CA ALA A 176 -16.78 -4.69 -15.55
C ALA A 176 -15.50 -4.99 -16.35
N GLU A 177 -14.82 -6.09 -16.07
CA GLU A 177 -13.63 -6.58 -16.77
C GLU A 177 -13.92 -7.05 -18.21
N VAL A 178 -15.16 -7.43 -18.56
CA VAL A 178 -15.50 -7.90 -19.91
C VAL A 178 -15.97 -6.78 -20.86
N GLY A 179 -16.00 -5.52 -20.40
CA GLY A 179 -16.33 -4.37 -21.24
C GLY A 179 -17.59 -3.62 -20.81
N ALA A 180 -18.29 -3.01 -21.78
CA ALA A 180 -19.40 -2.09 -21.50
C ALA A 180 -20.62 -2.79 -20.87
N GLU A 181 -21.06 -3.90 -21.44
CA GLU A 181 -22.17 -4.71 -20.91
C GLU A 181 -21.87 -5.20 -19.49
N GLY A 182 -20.65 -5.67 -19.26
CA GLY A 182 -20.21 -6.10 -17.94
C GLY A 182 -20.18 -4.98 -16.90
N ARG A 183 -19.89 -3.74 -17.30
CA ARG A 183 -20.00 -2.56 -16.42
C ARG A 183 -21.44 -2.28 -16.01
N GLU A 184 -22.38 -2.40 -16.94
CA GLU A 184 -23.81 -2.23 -16.65
C GLU A 184 -24.29 -3.32 -15.69
N ARG A 185 -23.94 -4.58 -15.95
CA ARG A 185 -24.23 -5.71 -15.05
C ARG A 185 -23.67 -5.49 -13.65
N GLN A 186 -22.44 -4.98 -13.54
CA GLN A 186 -21.83 -4.66 -12.26
C GLN A 186 -22.55 -3.52 -11.53
N GLN A 187 -23.00 -2.50 -12.28
CA GLN A 187 -23.74 -1.38 -11.71
C GLN A 187 -25.08 -1.84 -11.12
N GLN A 188 -25.83 -2.68 -11.84
CA GLN A 188 -27.07 -3.28 -11.36
C GLN A 188 -26.84 -4.12 -10.09
N LEU A 189 -25.79 -4.95 -10.08
CA LEU A 189 -25.39 -5.72 -8.90
C LEU A 189 -25.10 -4.80 -7.70
N LEU A 190 -24.34 -3.73 -7.93
CA LEU A 190 -23.95 -2.79 -6.88
C LEU A 190 -25.15 -2.02 -6.31
N GLU A 191 -26.10 -1.65 -7.16
CA GLU A 191 -27.36 -1.01 -6.75
C GLU A 191 -28.18 -1.92 -5.84
N LYS A 192 -28.31 -3.22 -6.17
CA LYS A 192 -28.96 -4.20 -5.30
C LYS A 192 -28.25 -4.37 -3.96
N ILE A 193 -26.94 -4.61 -3.99
CA ILE A 193 -26.12 -4.77 -2.78
C ILE A 193 -26.34 -3.58 -1.83
N ARG A 194 -26.19 -2.35 -2.34
CA ARG A 194 -26.31 -1.14 -1.51
C ARG A 194 -27.75 -0.82 -1.12
N GLY A 195 -28.72 -1.09 -2.00
CA GLY A 195 -30.15 -0.88 -1.74
C GLY A 195 -30.66 -1.72 -0.57
N HIS A 196 -30.09 -2.90 -0.36
CA HIS A 196 -30.42 -3.77 0.77
C HIS A 196 -29.49 -3.59 1.99
N GLY A 197 -28.61 -2.58 1.98
CA GLY A 197 -27.67 -2.34 3.08
C GLY A 197 -26.59 -3.42 3.24
N MET A 198 -26.38 -4.25 2.21
CA MET A 198 -25.31 -5.24 2.17
C MET A 198 -23.99 -4.60 1.72
N ARG A 199 -22.90 -5.30 1.99
CA ARG A 199 -21.56 -5.00 1.44
C ARG A 199 -21.05 -6.17 0.61
N MET A 200 -20.14 -5.88 -0.31
CA MET A 200 -19.59 -6.90 -1.22
C MET A 200 -18.07 -6.82 -1.40
N ILE A 201 -17.41 -7.96 -1.34
CA ILE A 201 -16.05 -8.15 -1.89
C ILE A 201 -16.18 -8.78 -3.29
N GLY A 202 -15.47 -8.21 -4.26
CA GLY A 202 -15.55 -8.58 -5.67
C GLY A 202 -16.36 -7.58 -6.52
N PRO A 203 -17.03 -8.03 -7.61
CA PRO A 203 -17.01 -9.40 -8.14
C PRO A 203 -15.64 -9.76 -8.73
N ASN A 204 -15.53 -10.92 -9.38
CA ASN A 204 -14.31 -11.40 -10.04
C ASN A 204 -13.10 -11.42 -9.09
N CYS A 205 -13.23 -12.13 -7.97
CA CYS A 205 -12.20 -12.18 -6.94
C CYS A 205 -11.86 -13.61 -6.54
N LEU A 206 -10.68 -13.78 -5.93
CA LEU A 206 -10.27 -15.07 -5.37
C LEU A 206 -11.03 -15.40 -4.06
N GLY A 207 -11.48 -14.39 -3.33
CA GLY A 207 -12.07 -14.50 -1.99
C GLY A 207 -11.13 -14.00 -0.89
N ILE A 208 -11.32 -14.50 0.34
CA ILE A 208 -10.60 -14.03 1.53
C ILE A 208 -10.02 -15.17 2.38
N LEU A 209 -8.99 -14.85 3.16
CA LEU A 209 -8.45 -15.69 4.22
C LEU A 209 -8.37 -14.90 5.53
N ASN A 210 -8.68 -15.57 6.65
CA ASN A 210 -8.38 -15.09 8.00
C ASN A 210 -7.79 -16.23 8.82
N THR A 211 -6.58 -16.02 9.33
CA THR A 211 -5.83 -17.01 10.12
C THR A 211 -6.04 -16.90 11.62
N ASP A 212 -6.90 -15.97 12.10
CA ASP A 212 -7.25 -15.87 13.53
C ASP A 212 -7.63 -17.26 14.08
N PRO A 213 -6.96 -17.78 15.12
CA PRO A 213 -7.26 -19.09 15.69
C PRO A 213 -8.72 -19.26 16.11
N ARG A 214 -9.40 -18.15 16.44
CA ARG A 214 -10.82 -18.11 16.81
C ARG A 214 -11.77 -18.20 15.61
N VAL A 215 -11.30 -17.92 14.39
CA VAL A 215 -12.11 -17.90 13.17
C VAL A 215 -11.68 -19.00 12.20
N ARG A 216 -10.39 -18.99 11.78
CA ARG A 216 -9.78 -19.86 10.77
C ARG A 216 -10.61 -20.02 9.49
N LEU A 217 -10.72 -18.97 8.69
CA LEU A 217 -11.55 -18.95 7.49
C LEU A 217 -10.70 -18.95 6.22
N ASN A 218 -10.95 -19.91 5.32
CA ASN A 218 -10.50 -19.86 3.93
C ASN A 218 -11.72 -19.82 3.00
N ALA A 219 -12.33 -18.64 2.83
CA ALA A 219 -13.43 -18.40 1.90
C ALA A 219 -12.88 -18.03 0.51
N SER A 220 -11.96 -18.85 0.01
CA SER A 220 -11.30 -18.69 -1.28
C SER A 220 -11.08 -20.06 -1.93
N PHE A 221 -10.69 -20.08 -3.19
CA PHE A 221 -10.25 -21.30 -3.87
C PHE A 221 -8.72 -21.41 -3.94
N ALA A 222 -8.00 -20.76 -3.02
CA ALA A 222 -6.57 -20.96 -2.86
C ALA A 222 -6.26 -22.38 -2.34
N PRO A 223 -5.29 -23.09 -2.93
CA PRO A 223 -4.97 -24.46 -2.56
C PRO A 223 -4.36 -24.55 -1.16
N ASP A 224 -3.64 -23.50 -0.75
CA ASP A 224 -2.88 -23.46 0.49
C ASP A 224 -3.53 -22.51 1.51
N PHE A 225 -3.52 -22.93 2.78
CA PHE A 225 -3.81 -22.05 3.90
C PHE A 225 -2.48 -21.60 4.53
N PRO A 226 -2.19 -20.28 4.54
CA PRO A 226 -0.92 -19.77 5.02
C PRO A 226 -0.78 -19.93 6.54
N PRO A 227 0.45 -19.95 7.07
CA PRO A 227 0.66 -19.88 8.51
C PRO A 227 0.11 -18.57 9.08
N GLU A 228 -0.30 -18.61 10.34
CA GLU A 228 -0.68 -17.41 11.08
C GLU A 228 0.51 -16.45 11.18
N GLY A 229 0.24 -15.15 11.11
CA GLY A 229 1.21 -14.12 11.44
C GLY A 229 0.56 -12.76 11.54
N ASN A 230 1.34 -11.71 11.27
CA ASN A 230 0.97 -10.33 11.54
C ASN A 230 0.86 -9.47 10.27
N VAL A 231 0.86 -10.09 9.08
CA VAL A 231 0.81 -9.40 7.79
C VAL A 231 -0.58 -9.45 7.20
N ALA A 232 -1.11 -8.31 6.79
CA ALA A 232 -2.33 -8.23 6.00
C ALA A 232 -2.02 -7.95 4.54
N PHE A 233 -2.70 -8.63 3.61
CA PHE A 233 -2.47 -8.44 2.18
C PHE A 233 -3.77 -8.23 1.39
N CYS A 234 -3.83 -7.13 0.66
CA CYS A 234 -4.87 -6.84 -0.32
C CYS A 234 -4.33 -7.00 -1.75
N SER A 235 -4.98 -7.81 -2.58
CA SER A 235 -4.66 -7.95 -4.00
C SER A 235 -5.83 -7.61 -4.91
N GLN A 236 -5.61 -6.74 -5.91
CA GLN A 236 -6.54 -6.56 -7.03
C GLN A 236 -6.47 -7.69 -8.06
N SER A 237 -5.36 -8.44 -8.12
CA SER A 237 -5.21 -9.59 -9.01
C SER A 237 -5.39 -10.91 -8.27
N GLY A 238 -6.38 -11.71 -8.68
CA GLY A 238 -6.67 -13.02 -8.09
C GLY A 238 -5.55 -14.05 -8.35
N ALA A 239 -5.08 -14.16 -9.59
CA ALA A 239 -4.02 -15.10 -9.97
C ALA A 239 -2.70 -14.78 -9.25
N LEU A 240 -2.36 -13.49 -9.15
CA LEU A 240 -1.20 -13.05 -8.39
C LEU A 240 -1.35 -13.28 -6.90
N GLY A 241 -2.57 -13.17 -6.37
CA GLY A 241 -2.90 -13.53 -4.99
C GLY A 241 -2.52 -14.97 -4.65
N LEU A 242 -2.77 -15.92 -5.55
CA LEU A 242 -2.38 -17.34 -5.37
C LEU A 242 -0.85 -17.50 -5.28
N ALA A 243 -0.12 -16.91 -6.22
CA ALA A 243 1.33 -16.94 -6.23
C ALA A 243 1.92 -16.32 -4.94
N VAL A 244 1.30 -15.23 -4.46
CA VAL A 244 1.72 -14.58 -3.22
C VAL A 244 1.46 -15.44 -1.99
N ILE A 245 0.31 -16.10 -1.89
CA ILE A 245 0.02 -17.00 -0.76
C ILE A 245 1.04 -18.15 -0.71
N SER A 246 1.40 -18.72 -1.87
CA SER A 246 2.44 -19.74 -1.97
C SER A 246 3.81 -19.21 -1.53
N LEU A 247 4.21 -18.04 -2.04
CA LEU A 247 5.49 -17.41 -1.70
C LEU A 247 5.57 -17.01 -0.21
N ALA A 248 4.48 -16.54 0.38
CA ALA A 248 4.40 -16.22 1.80
C ALA A 248 4.67 -17.47 2.65
N ARG A 249 4.07 -18.62 2.28
CA ARG A 249 4.33 -19.90 2.93
C ARG A 249 5.78 -20.35 2.77
N GLU A 250 6.33 -20.29 1.56
CA GLU A 250 7.73 -20.66 1.29
C GLU A 250 8.76 -19.81 2.05
N ARG A 251 8.42 -18.55 2.32
CA ARG A 251 9.27 -17.58 3.04
C ARG A 251 8.93 -17.47 4.53
N GLY A 252 8.08 -18.35 5.07
CA GLY A 252 7.68 -18.30 6.48
C GLY A 252 6.99 -17.00 6.89
N LEU A 253 6.45 -16.23 5.94
CA LEU A 253 5.75 -14.98 6.20
C LEU A 253 4.30 -15.29 6.60
N GLY A 254 4.02 -15.23 7.89
CA GLY A 254 2.68 -15.46 8.42
C GLY A 254 1.70 -14.35 8.04
N LEU A 255 0.57 -14.74 7.45
CA LEU A 255 -0.51 -13.83 7.08
C LEU A 255 -1.56 -13.83 8.19
N ALA A 256 -2.02 -12.66 8.62
CA ALA A 256 -3.19 -12.47 9.47
C ALA A 256 -4.50 -12.48 8.65
N SER A 257 -4.45 -11.78 7.51
CA SER A 257 -5.61 -11.53 6.64
C SER A 257 -5.16 -11.44 5.19
N PHE A 258 -5.89 -12.10 4.30
CA PHE A 258 -5.75 -11.95 2.86
C PHE A 258 -7.09 -11.57 2.24
N VAL A 259 -7.08 -10.61 1.32
CA VAL A 259 -8.28 -10.20 0.59
C VAL A 259 -7.95 -10.01 -0.88
N SER A 260 -8.62 -10.77 -1.74
CA SER A 260 -8.72 -10.45 -3.15
C SER A 260 -9.94 -9.58 -3.37
N VAL A 261 -9.73 -8.33 -3.79
CA VAL A 261 -10.85 -7.38 -4.01
C VAL A 261 -11.45 -7.47 -5.42
N GLY A 262 -10.75 -8.14 -6.35
CA GLY A 262 -11.18 -8.27 -7.74
C GLY A 262 -11.44 -6.91 -8.38
N ASN A 263 -12.63 -6.79 -9.00
CA ASN A 263 -13.08 -5.54 -9.62
C ASN A 263 -13.26 -4.39 -8.63
N LYS A 264 -13.31 -4.67 -7.31
CA LYS A 264 -13.36 -3.65 -6.26
C LYS A 264 -14.58 -2.73 -6.43
N ALA A 265 -15.75 -3.31 -6.74
CA ALA A 265 -16.96 -2.56 -7.04
C ALA A 265 -17.58 -1.89 -5.81
N ASP A 266 -17.45 -2.53 -4.63
CA ASP A 266 -17.95 -1.99 -3.37
C ASP A 266 -16.84 -1.82 -2.32
N ILE A 267 -16.33 -2.91 -1.75
CA ILE A 267 -15.22 -2.85 -0.78
C ILE A 267 -13.90 -2.64 -1.52
N SER A 268 -13.10 -1.70 -1.00
CA SER A 268 -11.83 -1.29 -1.56
C SER A 268 -10.66 -1.39 -0.57
N GLY A 269 -9.43 -1.22 -1.08
CA GLY A 269 -8.25 -1.11 -0.21
C GLY A 269 -8.36 0.00 0.84
N ASN A 270 -9.14 1.06 0.59
CA ASN A 270 -9.41 2.09 1.59
C ASN A 270 -10.20 1.56 2.78
N ASP A 271 -11.20 0.72 2.53
CA ASP A 271 -12.04 0.15 3.57
C ASP A 271 -11.24 -0.89 4.38
N LEU A 272 -10.41 -1.68 3.68
CA LEU A 272 -9.51 -2.65 4.31
C LEU A 272 -8.44 -1.98 5.19
N LEU A 273 -7.85 -0.87 4.75
CA LEU A 273 -6.89 -0.12 5.57
C LEU A 273 -7.52 0.36 6.88
N GLN A 274 -8.78 0.81 6.87
CA GLN A 274 -9.49 1.22 8.08
C GLN A 274 -9.83 0.04 9.00
N TYR A 275 -10.15 -1.11 8.43
CA TYR A 275 -10.38 -2.33 9.20
C TYR A 275 -9.12 -2.86 9.85
N TRP A 276 -8.04 -2.94 9.09
CA TRP A 276 -6.75 -3.40 9.58
C TRP A 276 -6.05 -2.39 10.51
N GLU A 277 -6.45 -1.11 10.50
CA GLU A 277 -6.01 -0.12 11.48
C GLU A 277 -6.35 -0.58 12.91
N GLU A 278 -7.54 -1.12 13.14
CA GLU A 278 -8.04 -1.51 14.47
C GLU A 278 -7.68 -2.95 14.88
N ASP A 279 -7.21 -3.80 13.96
CA ASP A 279 -6.79 -5.17 14.32
C ASP A 279 -5.38 -5.17 14.93
N PRO A 280 -5.21 -5.47 16.23
CA PRO A 280 -3.92 -5.43 16.91
C PRO A 280 -2.94 -6.52 16.43
N ARG A 281 -3.44 -7.57 15.76
CA ARG A 281 -2.60 -8.65 15.22
C ARG A 281 -1.81 -8.19 14.01
N ILE A 282 -2.33 -7.21 13.26
CA ILE A 282 -1.72 -6.74 12.02
C ILE A 282 -0.66 -5.69 12.34
N ARG A 283 0.59 -5.97 11.96
CA ARG A 283 1.74 -5.06 12.06
C ARG A 283 2.14 -4.48 10.70
N VAL A 284 1.98 -5.24 9.62
CA VAL A 284 2.39 -4.81 8.27
C VAL A 284 1.22 -4.98 7.30
N ILE A 285 1.03 -3.99 6.42
CA ILE A 285 -0.01 -4.03 5.39
C ILE A 285 0.64 -4.02 4.01
N LEU A 286 0.30 -5.00 3.20
CA LEU A 286 0.74 -5.13 1.82
C LEU A 286 -0.44 -4.83 0.88
N LEU A 287 -0.21 -4.03 -0.17
CA LEU A 287 -1.22 -3.76 -1.19
C LEU A 287 -0.63 -3.97 -2.58
N TYR A 288 -1.24 -4.85 -3.36
CA TYR A 288 -1.05 -4.90 -4.82
C TYR A 288 -2.16 -4.08 -5.50
N LEU A 289 -1.79 -2.94 -6.08
CA LEU A 289 -2.72 -1.96 -6.61
C LEU A 289 -2.54 -1.77 -8.12
N GLU A 290 -3.64 -1.90 -8.86
CA GLU A 290 -3.71 -1.49 -10.27
C GLU A 290 -4.27 -0.06 -10.35
N SER A 291 -5.27 0.26 -9.52
CA SER A 291 -5.86 1.59 -9.37
C SER A 291 -6.15 1.98 -7.91
N PHE A 292 -6.18 3.29 -7.62
CA PHE A 292 -6.45 3.84 -6.27
C PHE A 292 -7.94 4.09 -5.97
N GLY A 293 -8.84 3.93 -6.93
CA GLY A 293 -10.26 4.26 -6.75
C GLY A 293 -10.46 5.73 -6.35
N ASN A 294 -10.53 6.01 -5.04
CA ASN A 294 -10.52 7.36 -4.48
C ASN A 294 -9.14 7.70 -3.87
N PRO A 295 -8.22 8.33 -4.64
CA PRO A 295 -6.86 8.63 -4.16
C PRO A 295 -6.83 9.65 -3.02
N ARG A 296 -7.81 10.57 -2.91
CA ARG A 296 -7.89 11.53 -1.81
C ARG A 296 -8.28 10.87 -0.48
N ARG A 297 -9.17 9.88 -0.53
CA ARG A 297 -9.52 9.06 0.64
C ARG A 297 -8.35 8.15 1.01
N PHE A 298 -7.71 7.53 0.01
CA PHE A 298 -6.48 6.74 0.21
C PHE A 298 -5.39 7.56 0.91
N ALA A 299 -5.08 8.77 0.42
CA ALA A 299 -4.04 9.61 0.98
C ALA A 299 -4.22 9.86 2.48
N ARG A 300 -5.45 10.21 2.88
CA ARG A 300 -5.79 10.50 4.28
C ARG A 300 -5.67 9.26 5.17
N ILE A 301 -6.26 8.15 4.73
CA ILE A 301 -6.22 6.88 5.48
C ILE A 301 -4.79 6.35 5.56
N ALA A 302 -4.07 6.31 4.43
CA ALA A 302 -2.70 5.80 4.37
C ALA A 302 -1.74 6.63 5.23
N LYS A 303 -1.85 7.97 5.23
CA LYS A 303 -1.07 8.83 6.11
C LYS A 303 -1.34 8.52 7.58
N ARG A 304 -2.60 8.36 7.98
CA ARG A 304 -2.99 8.03 9.36
C ARG A 304 -2.51 6.64 9.79
N VAL A 305 -2.86 5.61 9.01
CA VAL A 305 -2.51 4.21 9.30
C VAL A 305 -1.00 4.01 9.27
N GLY A 306 -0.32 4.63 8.29
CA GLY A 306 1.12 4.59 8.09
C GLY A 306 1.93 5.07 9.29
N ARG A 307 1.37 5.92 10.16
CA ARG A 307 2.04 6.35 11.41
C ARG A 307 2.27 5.20 12.40
N TYR A 308 1.42 4.17 12.34
CA TYR A 308 1.42 3.07 13.30
C TYR A 308 1.78 1.73 12.66
N LYS A 309 1.37 1.54 11.40
CA LYS A 309 1.51 0.28 10.66
C LYS A 309 2.10 0.58 9.28
N PRO A 310 3.31 0.10 8.95
CA PRO A 310 3.89 0.29 7.62
C PRO A 310 2.99 -0.29 6.54
N ILE A 311 2.82 0.49 5.46
CA ILE A 311 2.06 0.11 4.28
C ILE A 311 3.03 -0.04 3.11
N VAL A 312 3.17 -1.26 2.59
CA VAL A 312 4.01 -1.57 1.42
C VAL A 312 3.12 -1.75 0.19
N VAL A 313 3.46 -1.08 -0.91
CA VAL A 313 2.66 -1.11 -2.14
C VAL A 313 3.47 -1.53 -3.35
N VAL A 314 2.95 -2.52 -4.08
CA VAL A 314 3.33 -2.77 -5.47
C VAL A 314 2.28 -2.14 -6.38
N LYS A 315 2.69 -1.12 -7.14
CA LYS A 315 1.83 -0.44 -8.12
C LYS A 315 2.10 -1.01 -9.52
N ALA A 316 1.11 -1.70 -10.09
CA ALA A 316 1.15 -2.15 -11.48
C ALA A 316 0.87 -1.00 -12.46
N GLY A 317 1.20 -1.17 -13.74
CA GLY A 317 0.90 -0.18 -14.78
C GLY A 317 1.63 1.16 -14.60
N ARG A 318 2.94 1.10 -14.35
CA ARG A 318 3.80 2.29 -14.14
C ARG A 318 4.24 2.95 -15.44
N THR A 319 4.54 2.12 -16.44
CA THR A 319 5.05 2.56 -17.74
C THR A 319 3.93 2.75 -18.73
N GLY A 320 4.17 3.42 -19.86
CA GLY A 320 3.17 3.53 -20.93
C GLY A 320 2.62 2.17 -21.39
N ALA A 321 3.51 1.18 -21.57
CA ALA A 321 3.11 -0.19 -21.93
C ALA A 321 2.31 -0.87 -20.81
N GLY A 322 2.78 -0.79 -19.56
CA GLY A 322 2.07 -1.38 -18.43
C GLY A 322 0.70 -0.75 -18.20
N ARG A 323 0.55 0.56 -18.42
CA ARG A 323 -0.76 1.24 -18.32
C ARG A 323 -1.74 0.75 -19.37
N ARG A 324 -1.30 0.53 -20.61
CA ARG A 324 -2.16 -0.05 -21.66
C ARG A 324 -2.63 -1.45 -21.29
N ALA A 325 -1.70 -2.31 -20.84
CA ALA A 325 -2.04 -3.67 -20.39
C ALA A 325 -3.00 -3.67 -19.19
N ALA A 326 -2.75 -2.81 -18.19
CA ALA A 326 -3.62 -2.69 -17.03
C ALA A 326 -5.02 -2.14 -17.38
N GLY A 327 -5.11 -1.18 -18.32
CA GLY A 327 -6.38 -0.59 -18.76
C GLY A 327 -7.24 -1.52 -19.61
N SER A 328 -6.64 -2.48 -20.32
CA SER A 328 -7.38 -3.58 -20.96
C SER A 328 -7.82 -4.66 -19.96
N HIS A 329 -7.11 -4.78 -18.83
CA HIS A 329 -7.36 -5.78 -17.81
C HIS A 329 -8.32 -5.29 -16.71
N THR A 330 -8.39 -3.98 -16.46
CA THR A 330 -9.29 -3.33 -15.51
C THR A 330 -9.90 -2.07 -16.13
N ALA A 331 -11.20 -1.86 -15.95
CA ALA A 331 -11.92 -0.70 -16.47
C ALA A 331 -11.55 0.65 -15.81
N ALA A 332 -10.42 0.74 -15.09
CA ALA A 332 -9.98 1.91 -14.35
C ALA A 332 -8.79 2.62 -15.02
N LEU A 333 -8.85 3.95 -15.12
CA LEU A 333 -7.73 4.74 -15.62
C LEU A 333 -6.51 4.60 -14.69
N ALA A 334 -5.36 4.21 -15.26
CA ALA A 334 -4.11 4.16 -14.51
C ALA A 334 -3.57 5.59 -14.25
N ALA A 335 -3.30 5.89 -12.98
CA ALA A 335 -2.72 7.18 -12.57
C ALA A 335 -1.30 7.36 -13.12
N ASP A 336 -0.89 8.62 -13.32
CA ASP A 336 0.50 8.96 -13.63
C ASP A 336 1.44 8.49 -12.49
N ASP A 337 2.59 7.94 -12.86
CA ASP A 337 3.55 7.39 -11.88
C ASP A 337 4.14 8.52 -11.03
N VAL A 338 4.36 9.71 -11.59
CA VAL A 338 4.90 10.87 -10.86
C VAL A 338 3.95 11.27 -9.73
N ALA A 339 2.66 11.34 -10.02
CA ALA A 339 1.64 11.64 -9.02
C ALA A 339 1.55 10.54 -7.95
N THR A 340 1.74 9.28 -8.35
CA THR A 340 1.75 8.14 -7.42
C THR A 340 2.95 8.17 -6.47
N VAL A 341 4.14 8.50 -6.98
CA VAL A 341 5.35 8.67 -6.16
C VAL A 341 5.18 9.80 -5.16
N ALA A 342 4.68 10.96 -5.61
CA ALA A 342 4.42 12.10 -4.72
C ALA A 342 3.41 11.74 -3.61
N LEU A 343 2.33 11.03 -3.97
CA LEU A 343 1.35 10.52 -3.02
C LEU A 343 2.00 9.60 -1.97
N PHE A 344 2.83 8.64 -2.39
CA PHE A 344 3.50 7.73 -1.46
C PHE A 344 4.46 8.46 -0.52
N HIS A 345 5.23 9.41 -1.04
CA HIS A 345 6.13 10.23 -0.22
C HIS A 345 5.37 11.03 0.84
N GLN A 346 4.22 11.60 0.50
CA GLN A 346 3.39 12.37 1.45
C GLN A 346 2.72 11.49 2.52
N THR A 347 2.47 10.22 2.21
CA THR A 347 1.66 9.31 3.03
C THR A 347 2.47 8.27 3.79
N GLY A 348 3.79 8.23 3.60
CA GLY A 348 4.67 7.25 4.26
C GLY A 348 4.54 5.85 3.68
N VAL A 349 3.82 5.69 2.57
CA VAL A 349 3.68 4.41 1.89
C VAL A 349 5.03 4.00 1.29
N ILE A 350 5.47 2.79 1.61
CA ILE A 350 6.71 2.22 1.12
C ILE A 350 6.44 1.57 -0.24
N ARG A 351 7.04 2.12 -1.29
CA ARG A 351 6.93 1.52 -2.64
C ARG A 351 7.84 0.31 -2.77
N ALA A 352 7.29 -0.81 -3.21
CA ALA A 352 8.04 -1.94 -3.75
C ALA A 352 7.95 -1.94 -5.28
N ASP A 353 9.09 -2.12 -5.94
CA ASP A 353 9.22 -2.13 -7.39
C ASP A 353 8.90 -3.52 -7.97
N THR A 354 9.07 -4.58 -7.18
CA THR A 354 8.74 -5.96 -7.53
C THR A 354 8.00 -6.67 -6.40
N LEU A 355 7.40 -7.83 -6.70
CA LEU A 355 6.80 -8.68 -5.67
C LEU A 355 7.85 -9.26 -4.73
N GLY A 356 9.01 -9.66 -5.25
CA GLY A 356 10.13 -10.13 -4.43
C GLY A 356 10.50 -9.10 -3.36
N GLU A 357 10.66 -7.85 -3.79
CA GLU A 357 10.96 -6.75 -2.87
C GLU A 357 9.83 -6.49 -1.85
N MET A 358 8.56 -6.63 -2.25
CA MET A 358 7.44 -6.50 -1.31
C MET A 358 7.55 -7.53 -0.17
N PHE A 359 7.92 -8.77 -0.48
CA PHE A 359 8.12 -9.81 0.53
C PHE A 359 9.37 -9.59 1.37
N ASP A 360 10.45 -9.10 0.76
CA ASP A 360 11.69 -8.74 1.44
C ASP A 360 11.45 -7.63 2.49
N LEU A 361 10.64 -6.63 2.13
CA LEU A 361 10.16 -5.58 3.04
C LEU A 361 9.22 -6.15 4.10
N ALA A 362 8.25 -6.99 3.71
CA ALA A 362 7.29 -7.58 4.63
C ALA A 362 7.98 -8.40 5.72
N ALA A 363 8.97 -9.22 5.35
CA ALA A 363 9.74 -10.04 6.28
C ALA A 363 10.46 -9.18 7.32
N ALA A 364 11.14 -8.11 6.91
CA ALA A 364 11.83 -7.22 7.84
C ALA A 364 10.86 -6.42 8.71
N LEU A 365 9.88 -5.74 8.12
CA LEU A 365 8.91 -4.91 8.86
C LEU A 365 8.05 -5.74 9.85
N SER A 366 7.85 -7.03 9.56
CA SER A 366 7.10 -7.95 10.41
C SER A 366 7.88 -8.43 11.63
N SER A 367 9.21 -8.54 11.50
CA SER A 367 10.07 -9.25 12.46
C SER A 367 11.14 -8.38 13.14
N GLN A 368 11.47 -7.23 12.57
CA GLN A 368 12.53 -6.34 13.05
C GLN A 368 11.97 -4.98 13.49
N PRO A 369 12.60 -4.34 14.50
CA PRO A 369 12.31 -2.95 14.85
C PRO A 369 12.70 -2.00 13.70
N LEU A 370 12.20 -0.76 13.75
CA LEU A 370 12.68 0.27 12.84
C LEU A 370 14.05 0.79 13.29
N PRO A 371 14.98 1.08 12.37
CA PRO A 371 16.26 1.69 12.72
C PRO A 371 16.03 3.10 13.28
N LYS A 372 16.81 3.47 14.30
CA LYS A 372 16.78 4.83 14.89
C LYS A 372 17.55 5.88 14.08
N GLY A 373 18.35 5.43 13.12
CA GLY A 373 19.18 6.27 12.27
C GLY A 373 19.66 5.50 11.04
N ARG A 374 20.67 6.05 10.36
CA ARG A 374 21.18 5.56 9.08
C ARG A 374 22.52 4.83 9.20
N ARG A 375 23.11 4.71 10.39
CA ARG A 375 24.45 4.15 10.58
C ARG A 375 24.39 2.63 10.64
N VAL A 376 25.07 1.97 9.70
CA VAL A 376 25.01 0.51 9.53
C VAL A 376 26.38 -0.09 9.76
N ALA A 377 26.44 -1.12 10.61
CA ALA A 377 27.59 -2.00 10.66
C ALA A 377 27.38 -3.18 9.69
N VAL A 378 28.41 -3.52 8.93
CA VAL A 378 28.42 -4.69 8.06
C VAL A 378 29.41 -5.70 8.63
N LEU A 379 28.95 -6.93 8.89
CA LEU A 379 29.77 -8.04 9.37
C LEU A 379 29.82 -9.12 8.30
N THR A 380 31.01 -9.56 7.89
CA THR A 380 31.18 -10.56 6.83
C THR A 380 32.31 -11.53 7.12
N ASN A 381 32.26 -12.73 6.54
CA ASN A 381 33.40 -13.66 6.43
C ASN A 381 34.08 -13.62 5.05
N ALA A 382 33.63 -12.74 4.16
CA ALA A 382 34.16 -12.57 2.83
C ALA A 382 34.10 -11.09 2.39
N GLY A 383 35.27 -10.49 2.14
CA GLY A 383 35.39 -9.07 1.77
C GLY A 383 34.58 -8.65 0.56
N GLY A 384 34.46 -9.48 -0.47
CA GLY A 384 33.67 -9.16 -1.68
C GLY A 384 32.18 -8.89 -1.38
N LEU A 385 31.59 -9.62 -0.43
CA LEU A 385 30.23 -9.36 0.03
C LEU A 385 30.13 -8.06 0.83
N GLY A 386 31.15 -7.77 1.65
CA GLY A 386 31.24 -6.53 2.40
C GLY A 386 31.25 -5.30 1.49
N ILE A 387 32.04 -5.33 0.41
CA ILE A 387 32.12 -4.25 -0.58
C ILE A 387 30.76 -4.01 -1.25
N LEU A 388 30.15 -5.07 -1.80
CA LEU A 388 28.83 -4.96 -2.45
C LEU A 388 27.75 -4.43 -1.48
N CYS A 389 27.79 -4.87 -0.23
CA CYS A 389 26.87 -4.41 0.79
C CYS A 389 27.08 -2.94 1.15
N ALA A 390 28.33 -2.49 1.28
CA ALA A 390 28.66 -1.10 1.58
C ALA A 390 28.21 -0.15 0.45
N ASP A 391 28.53 -0.48 -0.81
CA ASP A 391 28.09 0.28 -1.98
C ASP A 391 26.55 0.35 -2.05
N ALA A 392 25.87 -0.77 -1.80
CA ALA A 392 24.42 -0.81 -1.77
C ALA A 392 23.82 -0.03 -0.60
N CYS A 393 24.48 0.01 0.56
CA CYS A 393 24.06 0.83 1.69
C CYS A 393 24.10 2.30 1.32
N GLU A 394 25.21 2.80 0.78
CA GLU A 394 25.34 4.19 0.36
C GLU A 394 24.34 4.56 -0.75
N ALA A 395 24.16 3.70 -1.75
CA ALA A 395 23.18 3.90 -2.82
C ALA A 395 21.73 4.01 -2.31
N ASN A 396 21.44 3.43 -1.14
CA ASN A 396 20.13 3.50 -0.49
C ASN A 396 20.05 4.55 0.63
N GLY A 397 21.07 5.41 0.77
CA GLY A 397 21.10 6.49 1.74
C GLY A 397 21.37 6.04 3.18
N LEU A 398 22.04 4.91 3.35
CA LEU A 398 22.60 4.44 4.62
C LEU A 398 24.08 4.84 4.70
N ALA A 399 24.64 4.87 5.91
CA ALA A 399 26.02 5.27 6.15
C ALA A 399 26.80 4.11 6.79
N VAL A 400 27.86 3.66 6.12
CA VAL A 400 28.78 2.63 6.60
C VAL A 400 30.03 3.30 7.14
N GLN A 401 29.90 3.95 8.30
CA GLN A 401 30.96 4.75 8.91
C GLN A 401 32.00 3.87 9.59
N GLU A 402 33.25 4.34 9.65
CA GLU A 402 34.30 3.68 10.41
C GLU A 402 33.90 3.51 11.89
N LEU A 403 34.16 2.33 12.45
CA LEU A 403 33.83 2.01 13.84
C LEU A 403 34.75 2.74 14.80
N GLY A 404 34.25 3.08 16.01
CA GLY A 404 35.07 3.74 17.02
C GLY A 404 36.21 2.85 17.54
N ASP A 405 37.28 3.47 18.04
CA ASP A 405 38.49 2.79 18.52
C ASP A 405 38.21 1.69 19.55
N GLU A 406 37.24 1.93 20.45
CA GLU A 406 36.80 0.97 21.46
C GLU A 406 36.20 -0.29 20.82
N THR A 407 35.28 -0.11 19.88
CA THR A 407 34.62 -1.19 19.15
C THR A 407 35.64 -2.00 18.37
N GLN A 408 36.55 -1.31 17.64
CA GLN A 408 37.63 -1.98 16.91
C GLN A 408 38.58 -2.74 17.85
N ARG A 409 38.93 -2.18 19.01
CA ARG A 409 39.81 -2.84 20.00
C ARG A 409 39.20 -4.15 20.50
N ARG A 410 37.91 -4.14 20.86
CA ARG A 410 37.19 -5.33 21.34
C ARG A 410 37.08 -6.42 20.27
N LEU A 411 36.97 -6.05 18.99
CA LEU A 411 36.98 -6.99 17.88
C LEU A 411 38.36 -7.65 17.69
N ARG A 412 39.45 -6.88 17.82
CA ARG A 412 40.84 -7.39 17.71
C ARG A 412 41.24 -8.38 18.81
N GLU A 413 40.54 -8.43 19.93
CA GLU A 413 40.84 -9.35 21.04
C GLU A 413 40.68 -10.83 20.67
N PHE A 414 39.94 -11.14 19.59
CA PHE A 414 39.70 -12.52 19.18
C PHE A 414 39.77 -12.77 17.69
N LEU A 415 39.59 -11.74 16.86
CA LEU A 415 39.75 -11.90 15.43
C LEU A 415 41.23 -12.03 15.05
N PRO A 416 41.57 -12.85 14.03
CA PRO A 416 42.94 -12.96 13.54
C PRO A 416 43.52 -11.60 13.10
N PRO A 417 44.85 -11.40 13.15
CA PRO A 417 45.48 -10.16 12.68
C PRO A 417 45.20 -9.82 11.21
N ALA A 418 44.85 -10.82 10.40
CA ALA A 418 44.49 -10.65 8.99
C ALA A 418 43.04 -10.14 8.77
N ALA A 419 42.21 -10.15 9.81
CA ALA A 419 40.84 -9.65 9.75
C ALA A 419 40.81 -8.11 9.67
N SER A 420 39.85 -7.57 8.93
CA SER A 420 39.55 -6.13 8.95
C SER A 420 38.53 -5.85 10.04
N VAL A 421 38.88 -4.99 11.01
CA VAL A 421 37.98 -4.57 12.10
C VAL A 421 37.37 -3.18 11.87
N GLY A 422 37.54 -2.61 10.67
CA GLY A 422 36.86 -1.39 10.25
C GLY A 422 35.37 -1.64 9.98
N ASN A 423 34.77 -0.84 9.09
CA ASN A 423 33.42 -1.11 8.59
C ASN A 423 33.44 -1.12 7.06
N PRO A 424 33.21 -2.26 6.39
CA PRO A 424 32.79 -3.56 6.94
C PRO A 424 33.83 -4.27 7.83
N VAL A 425 33.36 -5.02 8.82
CA VAL A 425 34.15 -5.98 9.60
C VAL A 425 34.27 -7.27 8.79
N ASP A 426 35.46 -7.57 8.29
CA ASP A 426 35.78 -8.81 7.56
C ASP A 426 36.54 -9.77 8.47
N MET A 427 35.83 -10.79 8.96
CA MET A 427 36.35 -11.83 9.85
C MET A 427 37.12 -12.94 9.12
N ILE A 428 37.32 -12.82 7.80
CA ILE A 428 37.94 -13.81 6.91
C ILE A 428 37.19 -15.16 6.84
N ALA A 429 37.59 -16.00 5.88
CA ALA A 429 36.90 -17.25 5.56
C ALA A 429 36.93 -18.31 6.70
N SER A 430 37.84 -18.18 7.66
CA SER A 430 37.97 -19.10 8.80
C SER A 430 37.04 -18.78 9.97
N ALA A 431 36.24 -17.72 9.88
CA ALA A 431 35.33 -17.31 10.95
C ALA A 431 34.36 -18.43 11.34
N ASP A 432 34.31 -18.76 12.63
CA ASP A 432 33.42 -19.77 13.16
C ASP A 432 32.14 -19.17 13.77
N ALA A 433 31.25 -20.03 14.26
CA ALA A 433 30.00 -19.60 14.86
C ALA A 433 30.20 -18.72 16.12
N GLU A 434 31.26 -18.93 16.89
CA GLU A 434 31.57 -18.17 18.09
C GLU A 434 32.15 -16.80 17.75
N ASP A 435 32.94 -16.68 16.68
CA ASP A 435 33.39 -15.40 16.14
C ASP A 435 32.19 -14.51 15.77
N TYR A 436 31.23 -15.06 15.01
CA TYR A 436 29.97 -14.38 14.69
C TYR A 436 29.23 -13.95 15.96
N ARG A 437 29.12 -14.82 16.96
CA ARG A 437 28.43 -14.50 18.22
C ARG A 437 29.03 -13.29 18.92
N ARG A 438 30.35 -13.26 19.03
CA ARG A 438 31.09 -12.19 19.74
C ARG A 438 31.05 -10.89 18.96
N ALA A 439 31.26 -10.94 17.65
CA ALA A 439 31.19 -9.76 16.79
C ALA A 439 29.79 -9.14 16.77
N VAL A 440 28.73 -9.95 16.65
CA VAL A 440 27.34 -9.47 16.72
C VAL A 440 27.04 -8.82 18.06
N ASP A 441 27.46 -9.41 19.19
CA ASP A 441 27.27 -8.81 20.52
C ASP A 441 27.97 -7.45 20.60
N ILE A 442 29.23 -7.34 20.19
CA ILE A 442 30.00 -6.07 20.21
C ILE A 442 29.32 -5.00 19.34
N LEU A 443 28.99 -5.31 18.08
CA LEU A 443 28.42 -4.35 17.13
C LEU A 443 27.01 -3.89 17.53
N LEU A 444 26.19 -4.77 18.09
CA LEU A 444 24.87 -4.37 18.60
C LEU A 444 24.96 -3.50 19.85
N CYS A 445 26.02 -3.66 20.66
CA CYS A 445 26.29 -2.80 21.81
C CYS A 445 26.80 -1.40 21.44
N ALA A 446 27.39 -1.22 20.26
CA ALA A 446 28.06 0.02 19.88
C ALA A 446 27.06 1.18 19.63
N GLU A 447 27.19 2.30 20.32
CA GLU A 447 26.26 3.45 20.19
C GLU A 447 26.33 4.11 18.80
N GLU A 448 27.45 3.93 18.09
CA GLU A 448 27.66 4.39 16.73
C GLU A 448 26.91 3.57 15.66
N VAL A 449 26.28 2.46 16.03
CA VAL A 449 25.57 1.55 15.12
C VAL A 449 24.06 1.63 15.34
N ASP A 450 23.29 1.93 14.29
CA ASP A 450 21.81 1.94 14.33
C ASP A 450 21.18 0.65 13.80
N ALA A 451 21.90 -0.09 12.94
CA ALA A 451 21.47 -1.35 12.34
C ALA A 451 22.67 -2.24 11.97
N LEU A 452 22.46 -3.55 11.87
CA LEU A 452 23.51 -4.53 11.54
C LEU A 452 23.08 -5.42 10.37
N ILE A 453 23.97 -5.54 9.37
CA ILE A 453 23.85 -6.53 8.28
C ILE A 453 24.93 -7.59 8.46
N VAL A 454 24.51 -8.85 8.59
CA VAL A 454 25.39 -10.01 8.77
C VAL A 454 25.42 -10.82 7.48
N LEU A 455 26.60 -10.94 6.89
CA LEU A 455 26.86 -11.63 5.63
C LEU A 455 27.63 -12.92 5.91
N THR A 456 27.22 -14.00 5.27
CA THR A 456 27.90 -15.29 5.35
C THR A 456 27.84 -15.99 4.00
N ILE A 457 28.99 -16.44 3.52
CA ILE A 457 29.08 -17.37 2.39
C ILE A 457 29.69 -18.70 2.83
N ASN A 458 29.12 -19.79 2.32
CA ASN A 458 29.66 -21.13 2.58
C ASN A 458 30.92 -21.37 1.73
N VAL A 459 32.06 -21.47 2.40
CA VAL A 459 33.37 -21.81 1.81
C VAL A 459 33.80 -23.25 2.08
N GLY A 460 32.91 -24.09 2.63
CA GLY A 460 33.18 -25.50 2.97
C GLY A 460 33.94 -25.71 4.29
N LEU A 461 34.27 -24.63 5.01
CA LEU A 461 35.06 -24.67 6.26
C LEU A 461 34.19 -24.53 7.52
N ALA A 462 32.91 -24.16 7.40
CA ALA A 462 32.05 -23.86 8.53
C ALA A 462 30.64 -24.48 8.38
N ASP A 463 30.05 -24.89 9.52
CA ASP A 463 28.65 -25.30 9.58
C ASP A 463 27.74 -24.07 9.59
N ILE A 464 27.16 -23.75 8.42
CA ILE A 464 26.23 -22.62 8.23
C ILE A 464 25.01 -22.72 9.15
N ALA A 465 24.51 -23.91 9.45
CA ALA A 465 23.38 -24.08 10.36
C ALA A 465 23.80 -23.76 11.80
N ALA A 466 25.04 -24.09 12.20
CA ALA A 466 25.59 -23.68 13.48
C ALA A 466 25.80 -22.16 13.56
N ILE A 467 26.35 -21.52 12.51
CA ILE A 467 26.49 -20.07 12.43
C ILE A 467 25.12 -19.40 12.57
N TYR A 468 24.12 -19.85 11.81
CA TYR A 468 22.76 -19.32 11.87
C TYR A 468 22.17 -19.41 13.29
N ARG A 469 22.19 -20.60 13.90
CA ARG A 469 21.72 -20.80 15.29
C ARG A 469 22.46 -19.89 16.28
N ARG A 470 23.77 -19.69 16.07
CA ARG A 470 24.59 -18.89 16.98
C ARG A 470 24.36 -17.40 16.81
N VAL A 471 24.23 -16.89 15.59
CA VAL A 471 23.83 -15.50 15.28
C VAL A 471 22.46 -15.20 15.91
N HIS A 472 21.48 -16.10 15.73
CA HIS A 472 20.18 -15.98 16.39
C HIS A 472 20.31 -15.93 17.92
N SER A 473 21.11 -16.83 18.51
CA SER A 473 21.32 -16.83 19.96
C SER A 473 22.04 -15.58 20.47
N ALA A 474 22.98 -15.03 19.70
CA ALA A 474 23.72 -13.81 20.01
C ALA A 474 22.79 -12.60 20.01
N PHE A 475 21.95 -12.50 18.97
CA PHE A 475 20.98 -11.43 18.83
C PHE A 475 19.99 -11.43 20.00
N ARG A 476 19.46 -12.59 20.37
CA ARG A 476 18.57 -12.74 21.53
C ARG A 476 19.19 -12.20 22.82
N VAL A 477 20.47 -12.52 23.06
CA VAL A 477 21.20 -12.05 24.25
C VAL A 477 21.47 -10.54 24.19
N ALA A 478 21.84 -10.01 23.02
CA ALA A 478 22.10 -8.59 22.83
C ALA A 478 20.83 -7.73 22.97
N ARG A 479 19.71 -8.19 22.42
CA ARG A 479 18.40 -7.50 22.50
C ARG A 479 17.92 -7.38 23.94
N ALA A 480 18.19 -8.39 24.78
CA ALA A 480 17.87 -8.35 26.21
C ALA A 480 18.66 -7.28 27.00
N LYS A 481 19.77 -6.76 26.46
CA LYS A 481 20.66 -5.82 27.15
C LYS A 481 20.49 -4.35 26.73
N ILE A 482 20.17 -4.04 25.46
CA ILE A 482 20.46 -2.68 24.89
C ILE A 482 19.33 -2.11 24.01
N GLY A 483 18.19 -2.79 23.92
CA GLY A 483 17.07 -2.33 23.10
C GLY A 483 17.26 -2.57 21.60
N GLU A 484 16.21 -2.23 20.84
CA GLU A 484 15.86 -2.88 19.57
C GLU A 484 16.57 -2.26 18.35
N LYS A 485 17.76 -2.75 17.96
CA LYS A 485 18.37 -2.48 16.64
C LYS A 485 17.96 -3.57 15.64
N PRO A 486 17.62 -3.21 14.39
CA PRO A 486 17.30 -4.22 13.38
C PRO A 486 18.54 -4.99 12.93
N VAL A 487 18.38 -6.30 12.73
CA VAL A 487 19.40 -7.21 12.21
C VAL A 487 18.90 -7.90 10.95
N PHE A 488 19.75 -7.86 9.93
CA PHE A 488 19.50 -8.43 8.61
C PHE A 488 20.56 -9.47 8.32
N THR A 489 20.19 -10.61 7.73
CA THR A 489 21.16 -11.64 7.33
C THR A 489 21.18 -11.84 5.83
N CYS A 490 22.34 -12.13 5.26
CA CYS A 490 22.47 -12.63 3.90
C CYS A 490 23.34 -13.88 3.94
N ILE A 491 22.69 -15.04 3.84
CA ILE A 491 23.34 -16.34 3.88
C ILE A 491 23.33 -16.93 2.48
N MET A 492 24.50 -16.95 1.86
CA MET A 492 24.73 -17.50 0.53
C MET A 492 25.23 -18.94 0.65
N ASP A 493 24.29 -19.89 0.63
CA ASP A 493 24.55 -21.34 0.73
C ASP A 493 23.79 -22.16 -0.35
N GLY A 494 23.58 -21.56 -1.52
CA GLY A 494 22.85 -22.18 -2.63
C GLY A 494 21.46 -22.69 -2.22
N ALA A 495 21.11 -23.91 -2.62
CA ALA A 495 19.80 -24.52 -2.32
C ALA A 495 19.60 -24.90 -0.84
N LYS A 496 20.63 -24.77 0.02
CA LYS A 496 20.61 -25.14 1.43
C LYS A 496 20.42 -23.95 2.39
N ALA A 497 20.41 -22.72 1.86
CA ALA A 497 20.15 -21.54 2.66
C ALA A 497 18.80 -21.67 3.39
N PRO A 498 18.74 -21.50 4.73
CA PRO A 498 17.49 -21.55 5.46
C PRO A 498 16.52 -20.49 4.92
N LYS A 499 15.41 -20.95 4.33
CA LYS A 499 14.25 -20.09 4.08
C LYS A 499 13.60 -19.86 5.44
N THR A 500 14.07 -18.82 6.14
CA THR A 500 13.53 -18.32 7.42
C THR A 500 13.14 -19.42 8.39
N ALA A 501 14.15 -20.09 8.97
CA ALA A 501 13.90 -21.02 10.07
C ALA A 501 13.51 -20.21 11.31
N ALA A 502 12.21 -20.01 11.50
CA ALA A 502 11.60 -19.56 12.74
C ALA A 502 11.97 -20.55 13.85
N THR A 503 13.16 -20.38 14.42
CA THR A 503 13.49 -20.93 15.74
C THR A 503 12.69 -20.09 16.74
N SER A 504 11.86 -20.75 17.53
CA SER A 504 10.49 -20.35 17.86
C SER A 504 10.27 -19.15 18.79
N ASP A 505 11.18 -18.17 18.84
CA ASP A 505 10.96 -16.90 19.57
C ASP A 505 11.48 -15.65 18.83
N GLU A 506 12.33 -15.78 17.79
CA GLU A 506 12.92 -14.63 17.09
C GLU A 506 13.26 -14.91 15.62
N THR A 507 12.74 -14.07 14.72
CA THR A 507 12.88 -14.22 13.26
C THR A 507 13.82 -13.15 12.70
N LEU A 508 14.93 -13.57 12.10
CA LEU A 508 15.81 -12.69 11.33
C LEU A 508 15.47 -12.80 9.84
N PRO A 509 15.25 -11.68 9.13
CA PRO A 509 15.03 -11.71 7.69
C PRO A 509 16.33 -12.09 6.98
N ASN A 510 16.26 -13.12 6.13
CA ASN A 510 17.38 -13.60 5.34
C ASN A 510 17.21 -13.27 3.85
N TYR A 511 18.24 -12.67 3.27
CA TYR A 511 18.26 -12.19 1.89
C TYR A 511 19.18 -13.02 1.02
N ALA A 512 18.83 -13.13 -0.26
CA ALA A 512 19.65 -13.86 -1.23
C ALA A 512 20.94 -13.11 -1.57
N PHE A 513 20.89 -11.77 -1.59
CA PHE A 513 22.01 -10.90 -1.94
C PHE A 513 22.16 -9.73 -0.95
N PRO A 514 23.38 -9.23 -0.72
CA PRO A 514 23.62 -8.12 0.21
C PRO A 514 22.90 -6.82 -0.20
N GLU A 515 22.72 -6.58 -1.48
CA GLU A 515 22.02 -5.41 -2.03
C GLU A 515 20.54 -5.40 -1.68
N ASP A 516 19.92 -6.58 -1.53
CA ASP A 516 18.53 -6.71 -1.10
C ASP A 516 18.37 -6.29 0.36
N ALA A 517 19.29 -6.73 1.23
CA ALA A 517 19.30 -6.33 2.65
C ALA A 517 19.48 -4.81 2.81
N ALA A 518 20.46 -4.23 2.12
CA ALA A 518 20.73 -2.80 2.14
C ALA A 518 19.54 -1.97 1.61
N ARG A 519 18.92 -2.41 0.51
CA ARG A 519 17.76 -1.74 -0.10
C ARG A 519 16.55 -1.74 0.83
N VAL A 520 16.24 -2.88 1.45
CA VAL A 520 15.14 -2.99 2.42
C VAL A 520 15.40 -2.09 3.63
N LEU A 521 16.61 -2.15 4.20
CA LEU A 521 16.98 -1.34 5.36
C LEU A 521 16.90 0.16 5.04
N GLY A 522 17.34 0.59 3.86
CA GLY A 522 17.25 1.99 3.43
C GLY A 522 15.79 2.47 3.29
N LYS A 523 14.90 1.63 2.74
CA LYS A 523 13.46 1.92 2.68
C LYS A 523 12.83 1.96 4.08
N MET A 524 13.26 1.09 5.00
CA MET A 524 12.82 1.12 6.41
C MET A 524 13.29 2.38 7.14
N ALA A 525 14.54 2.81 6.95
CA ALA A 525 15.07 4.04 7.55
C ALA A 525 14.30 5.27 7.07
N ARG A 526 14.03 5.37 5.75
CA ARG A 526 13.20 6.44 5.18
C ARG A 526 11.79 6.45 5.76
N TYR A 527 11.20 5.27 5.96
CA TYR A 527 9.88 5.15 6.60
C TYR A 527 9.92 5.59 8.07
N ALA A 528 10.93 5.17 8.83
CA ALA A 528 11.11 5.56 10.23
C ALA A 528 11.23 7.08 10.38
N GLU A 529 12.05 7.72 9.55
CA GLU A 529 12.18 9.19 9.52
C GLU A 529 10.87 9.89 9.16
N TRP A 530 10.15 9.38 8.16
CA TRP A 530 8.84 9.92 7.81
C TRP A 530 7.86 9.78 8.98
N ARG A 531 7.83 8.60 9.63
CA ARG A 531 6.93 8.26 10.73
C ARG A 531 7.18 9.15 11.95
N ASP A 532 8.45 9.42 12.25
CA ASP A 532 8.87 10.19 13.41
C ASP A 532 8.83 11.71 13.15
N ARG A 533 8.73 12.12 11.88
CA ARG A 533 8.51 13.52 11.52
C ARG A 533 7.19 14.03 12.13
N PRO A 534 7.23 15.10 12.95
CA PRO A 534 6.02 15.71 13.51
C PRO A 534 5.00 16.03 12.42
N GLU A 535 3.72 15.98 12.77
CA GLU A 535 2.69 16.50 11.89
C GLU A 535 2.90 18.01 11.73
N GLY A 536 3.51 18.39 10.60
CA GLY A 536 3.79 19.77 10.29
C GLY A 536 2.52 20.60 10.28
N ILE A 537 2.63 21.86 10.69
CA ILE A 537 1.56 22.84 10.58
C ILE A 537 1.43 23.20 9.10
N ILE A 538 0.21 23.17 8.56
CA ILE A 538 -0.06 23.75 7.25
C ILE A 538 0.02 25.27 7.45
N LEU A 539 1.13 25.86 7.03
CA LEU A 539 1.30 27.30 7.04
C LEU A 539 0.36 27.91 6.00
N ASP A 540 -0.46 28.86 6.44
CA ASP A 540 -1.18 29.75 5.53
C ASP A 540 -0.26 30.91 5.18
N PHE A 541 -0.24 31.30 3.93
CA PHE A 541 0.62 32.38 3.43
C PHE A 541 -0.27 33.44 2.78
N ASP A 542 -0.08 34.71 3.14
CA ASP A 542 -0.94 35.79 2.63
C ASP A 542 -0.71 36.07 1.13
N ASP A 543 0.44 35.68 0.58
CA ASP A 543 0.86 35.94 -0.79
C ASP A 543 0.51 34.81 -1.77
N ILE A 544 -0.03 33.68 -1.29
CA ILE A 544 -0.50 32.59 -2.14
C ILE A 544 -1.96 32.80 -2.56
N ARG A 545 -2.25 32.40 -3.80
CA ARG A 545 -3.57 32.48 -4.44
C ARG A 545 -4.02 31.09 -4.91
N PRO A 546 -4.36 30.15 -4.00
CA PRO A 546 -4.72 28.78 -4.36
C PRO A 546 -5.95 28.68 -5.27
N GLN A 547 -6.87 29.65 -5.20
CA GLN A 547 -8.05 29.70 -6.07
C GLN A 547 -7.67 29.96 -7.54
N GLU A 548 -6.70 30.83 -7.78
CA GLU A 548 -6.16 31.12 -9.12
C GLU A 548 -5.52 29.87 -9.72
N ALA A 549 -4.66 29.19 -8.94
CA ALA A 549 -4.05 27.93 -9.35
C ALA A 549 -5.11 26.86 -9.70
N ARG A 550 -6.18 26.73 -8.90
CA ARG A 550 -7.29 25.80 -9.18
C ARG A 550 -8.03 26.16 -10.47
N LEU A 551 -8.24 27.44 -10.73
CA LEU A 551 -8.89 27.92 -11.95
C LEU A 551 -8.05 27.55 -13.18
N ILE A 552 -6.73 27.81 -13.14
CA ILE A 552 -5.79 27.46 -14.22
C ILE A 552 -5.85 25.97 -14.50
N CYS A 553 -5.70 25.12 -13.48
CA CYS A 553 -5.77 23.67 -13.65
C CYS A 553 -7.16 23.21 -14.14
N GLY A 554 -8.24 23.85 -13.66
CA GLY A 554 -9.61 23.54 -14.06
C GLY A 554 -9.89 23.88 -15.52
N ASN A 555 -9.40 25.02 -16.00
CA ASN A 555 -9.50 25.45 -17.40
C ASN A 555 -8.70 24.51 -18.31
N ALA A 556 -7.41 24.29 -17.99
CA ALA A 556 -6.55 23.38 -18.74
C ALA A 556 -7.19 21.98 -18.87
N ARG A 557 -7.79 21.47 -17.79
CA ARG A 557 -8.47 20.17 -17.82
C ARG A 557 -9.73 20.16 -18.68
N ARG A 558 -10.49 21.25 -18.72
CA ARG A 558 -11.70 21.37 -19.56
C ARG A 558 -11.33 21.48 -21.05
N GLU A 559 -10.31 22.27 -21.36
CA GLU A 559 -9.90 22.55 -22.74
C GLU A 559 -9.07 21.43 -23.35
N HIS A 560 -8.26 20.72 -22.55
CA HIS A 560 -7.23 19.82 -23.05
C HIS A 560 -7.25 18.42 -22.39
N GLY A 561 -8.24 18.14 -21.54
CA GLY A 561 -8.36 16.87 -20.83
C GLY A 561 -7.33 16.67 -19.70
N ALA A 562 -7.18 15.43 -19.23
CA ALA A 562 -6.25 15.08 -18.16
C ALA A 562 -4.80 14.91 -18.68
N THR A 563 -4.20 16.00 -19.18
CA THR A 563 -2.84 16.05 -19.71
C THR A 563 -1.93 16.93 -18.85
N TRP A 564 -0.63 16.94 -19.16
CA TRP A 564 0.33 17.82 -18.49
C TRP A 564 0.04 19.28 -18.83
N LEU A 565 0.14 20.17 -17.82
CA LEU A 565 0.07 21.61 -18.03
C LEU A 565 1.19 22.05 -18.98
N SER A 566 0.92 23.05 -19.82
CA SER A 566 1.95 23.74 -20.58
C SER A 566 2.96 24.43 -19.67
N GLY A 567 4.11 24.80 -20.23
CA GLY A 567 5.12 25.57 -19.51
C GLY A 567 4.53 26.87 -18.92
N GLU A 568 3.71 27.58 -19.68
CA GLU A 568 3.09 28.83 -19.24
C GLU A 568 2.06 28.61 -18.12
N GLU A 569 1.17 27.63 -18.27
CA GLU A 569 0.20 27.28 -17.22
C GLU A 569 0.92 26.83 -15.93
N THR A 570 1.99 26.04 -16.08
CA THR A 570 2.82 25.61 -14.94
C THR A 570 3.44 26.82 -14.24
N ARG A 571 4.02 27.77 -14.98
CA ARG A 571 4.56 29.01 -14.39
C ARG A 571 3.49 29.78 -13.63
N LYS A 572 2.30 29.96 -14.23
CA LYS A 572 1.19 30.68 -13.58
C LYS A 572 0.77 29.99 -12.27
N VAL A 573 0.68 28.66 -12.27
CA VAL A 573 0.40 27.89 -11.05
C VAL A 573 1.50 28.09 -9.99
N LEU A 574 2.77 28.01 -10.36
CA LEU A 574 3.88 28.22 -9.42
C LEU A 574 3.89 29.65 -8.85
N CYS A 575 3.69 30.67 -9.70
CA CYS A 575 3.58 32.06 -9.28
C CYS A 575 2.38 32.32 -8.36
N ALA A 576 1.26 31.60 -8.56
CA ALA A 576 0.12 31.63 -7.66
C ALA A 576 0.44 31.05 -6.27
N PHE A 577 1.53 30.29 -6.11
CA PHE A 577 2.04 29.82 -4.81
C PHE A 577 3.29 30.57 -4.36
N ALA A 578 3.57 31.76 -4.93
CA ALA A 578 4.76 32.55 -4.64
C ALA A 578 6.10 31.79 -4.78
N LEU A 579 6.10 30.69 -5.56
CA LEU A 579 7.31 29.91 -5.78
C LEU A 579 8.23 30.64 -6.78
N PRO A 580 9.53 30.78 -6.49
CA PRO A 580 10.45 31.46 -7.38
C PRO A 580 10.56 30.67 -8.69
N VAL A 581 10.25 31.34 -9.80
CA VAL A 581 10.35 30.75 -11.13
C VAL A 581 11.44 31.48 -11.92
N PRO A 582 12.45 30.76 -12.46
CA PRO A 582 13.50 31.41 -13.24
C PRO A 582 12.90 32.18 -14.42
N PRO A 583 13.49 33.30 -14.85
CA PRO A 583 13.03 34.02 -16.04
C PRO A 583 13.09 33.12 -17.28
N GLY A 584 12.14 33.28 -18.20
CA GLY A 584 11.97 32.36 -19.32
C GLY A 584 10.71 32.66 -20.13
N GLY A 585 10.63 32.08 -21.33
CA GLY A 585 9.49 32.23 -22.24
C GLY A 585 9.33 31.06 -23.20
N ILE A 586 8.17 30.99 -23.86
CA ILE A 586 7.95 30.09 -25.01
C ILE A 586 8.36 30.87 -26.26
N CYS A 587 9.16 30.22 -27.11
CA CYS A 587 9.65 30.79 -28.36
C CYS A 587 9.25 29.86 -29.50
N THR A 588 8.88 30.43 -30.64
CA THR A 588 8.48 29.68 -31.84
C THR A 588 9.53 29.73 -32.95
N THR A 589 10.49 30.65 -32.85
CA THR A 589 11.60 30.79 -33.79
C THR A 589 12.96 30.82 -33.08
N ALA A 590 14.02 30.51 -33.81
CA ALA A 590 15.40 30.61 -33.32
C ALA A 590 15.77 32.05 -32.94
N ASP A 591 15.26 33.05 -33.67
CA ASP A 591 15.43 34.48 -33.37
C ASP A 591 14.77 34.88 -32.06
N GLU A 592 13.53 34.46 -31.85
CA GLU A 592 12.81 34.70 -30.59
C GLU A 592 13.55 34.06 -29.42
N ALA A 593 14.02 32.81 -29.58
CA ALA A 593 14.75 32.10 -28.55
C ALA A 593 16.06 32.81 -28.17
N ALA A 594 16.83 33.29 -29.16
CA ALA A 594 18.05 34.04 -28.92
C ALA A 594 17.79 35.37 -28.21
N LYS A 595 16.76 36.12 -28.65
CA LYS A 595 16.38 37.40 -28.04
C LYS A 595 15.94 37.23 -26.59
N VAL A 596 15.12 36.22 -26.30
CA VAL A 596 14.70 35.89 -24.94
C VAL A 596 15.90 35.47 -24.09
N ALA A 597 16.82 34.66 -24.63
CA ALA A 597 18.03 34.27 -23.92
C ALA A 597 18.93 35.45 -23.57
N ALA A 598 19.13 36.40 -24.48
CA ALA A 598 19.92 37.61 -24.25
C ALA A 598 19.30 38.50 -23.14
N GLN A 599 17.97 38.57 -23.06
CA GLN A 599 17.26 39.29 -22.00
C GLN A 599 17.38 38.61 -20.63
N ILE A 600 17.45 37.28 -20.60
CA ILE A 600 17.63 36.50 -19.37
C ILE A 600 19.08 36.60 -18.86
N GLY A 601 20.04 36.63 -19.78
CA GLY A 601 21.47 36.50 -19.49
C GLY A 601 21.93 35.03 -19.59
N PHE A 602 23.18 34.86 -19.98
CA PHE A 602 23.79 33.54 -20.21
C PHE A 602 24.52 33.03 -18.95
N PRO A 603 24.64 31.71 -18.76
CA PRO A 603 24.18 30.63 -19.64
C PRO A 603 22.68 30.30 -19.49
N VAL A 604 22.05 29.84 -20.57
CA VAL A 604 20.63 29.41 -20.58
C VAL A 604 20.47 27.94 -20.96
N ALA A 605 19.28 27.39 -20.65
CA ALA A 605 18.84 26.09 -21.12
C ALA A 605 17.70 26.25 -22.13
N LEU A 606 17.82 25.59 -23.29
CA LEU A 606 16.76 25.51 -24.30
C LEU A 606 16.11 24.13 -24.26
N LYS A 607 14.78 24.08 -24.25
CA LYS A 607 14.03 22.82 -24.23
C LYS A 607 12.75 22.89 -25.04
N ILE A 608 12.32 21.74 -25.56
CA ILE A 608 11.03 21.60 -26.24
C ILE A 608 9.89 22.01 -25.30
N ALA A 609 8.96 22.82 -25.80
CA ALA A 609 7.67 23.07 -25.18
C ALA A 609 6.63 22.15 -25.81
N SER A 610 6.30 21.04 -25.14
CA SER A 610 5.27 20.09 -25.59
C SER A 610 4.44 19.62 -24.39
N ARG A 611 3.15 19.41 -24.62
CA ARG A 611 2.19 18.84 -23.65
C ARG A 611 2.19 17.31 -23.65
N THR A 612 2.71 16.69 -24.70
CA THR A 612 2.76 15.23 -24.88
C THR A 612 4.14 14.65 -24.55
N ILE A 613 5.22 15.39 -24.78
CA ILE A 613 6.60 14.96 -24.53
C ILE A 613 7.06 15.46 -23.15
N VAL A 614 6.97 14.57 -22.16
CA VAL A 614 7.36 14.86 -20.75
C VAL A 614 8.86 14.62 -20.52
N HIS A 615 9.38 13.47 -20.97
CA HIS A 615 10.79 13.09 -20.86
C HIS A 615 11.64 13.63 -22.01
N LYS A 616 11.84 14.95 -22.04
CA LYS A 616 12.43 15.67 -23.17
C LYS A 616 13.88 15.28 -23.48
N THR A 617 14.63 14.85 -22.47
CA THR A 617 16.03 14.43 -22.62
C THR A 617 16.16 13.19 -23.51
N GLU A 618 15.22 12.25 -23.42
CA GLU A 618 15.23 10.99 -24.20
C GLU A 618 15.09 11.23 -25.71
N PHE A 619 14.48 12.36 -26.09
CA PHE A 619 14.33 12.79 -27.48
C PHE A 619 15.39 13.84 -27.90
N GLY A 620 16.43 14.04 -27.08
CA GLY A 620 17.42 15.09 -27.31
C GLY A 620 16.83 16.50 -27.33
N GLY A 621 15.67 16.69 -26.71
CA GLY A 621 14.89 17.93 -26.70
C GLY A 621 15.30 18.94 -25.63
N VAL A 622 16.51 18.79 -25.08
CA VAL A 622 17.10 19.69 -24.09
C VAL A 622 18.54 19.98 -24.49
N ARG A 623 18.94 21.24 -24.39
CA ARG A 623 20.32 21.72 -24.49
C ARG A 623 20.58 22.62 -23.29
N LEU A 624 21.67 22.33 -22.58
CA LEU A 624 22.08 23.04 -21.37
C LEU A 624 23.34 23.86 -21.66
N ASN A 625 23.67 24.79 -20.76
CA ASN A 625 24.90 25.57 -20.80
C ASN A 625 25.12 26.34 -22.11
N LEU A 626 24.04 26.89 -22.68
CA LEU A 626 24.13 27.72 -23.89
C LEU A 626 24.59 29.11 -23.49
N ASP A 627 25.74 29.54 -23.98
CA ASP A 627 26.47 30.73 -23.52
C ASP A 627 26.34 31.96 -24.43
N SER A 628 25.68 31.81 -25.58
CA SER A 628 25.57 32.85 -26.60
C SER A 628 24.28 32.74 -27.42
N GLU A 629 23.87 33.84 -28.04
CA GLU A 629 22.74 33.85 -28.98
C GLU A 629 22.94 32.85 -30.13
N THR A 630 24.16 32.74 -30.64
CA THR A 630 24.52 31.79 -31.70
C THR A 630 24.33 30.34 -31.25
N ALA A 631 24.81 29.99 -30.05
CA ALA A 631 24.60 28.65 -29.48
C ALA A 631 23.11 28.33 -29.29
N VAL A 632 22.30 29.31 -28.89
CA VAL A 632 20.84 29.15 -28.76
C VAL A 632 20.16 28.91 -30.10
N ARG A 633 20.54 29.65 -31.15
CA ARG A 633 19.99 29.46 -32.51
C ARG A 633 20.31 28.09 -33.07
N GLN A 634 21.57 27.66 -32.91
CA GLN A 634 22.01 26.34 -33.33
C GLN A 634 21.25 25.24 -32.57
N ALA A 635 21.17 25.34 -31.24
CA ALA A 635 20.44 24.40 -30.40
C ALA A 635 18.95 24.30 -30.79
N PHE A 636 18.32 25.42 -31.14
CA PHE A 636 16.93 25.44 -31.62
C PHE A 636 16.77 24.63 -32.91
N GLY A 637 17.63 24.89 -33.90
CA GLY A 637 17.63 24.17 -35.17
C GLY A 637 17.87 22.67 -35.00
N GLU A 638 18.83 22.28 -34.17
CA GLU A 638 19.11 20.87 -33.85
C GLU A 638 17.90 20.17 -33.19
N ILE A 639 17.25 20.83 -32.25
CA ILE A 639 16.06 20.30 -31.58
C ILE A 639 14.92 20.15 -32.59
N GLN A 640 14.70 21.15 -33.46
CA GLN A 640 13.64 21.13 -34.46
C GLN A 640 13.84 20.00 -35.49
N GLN A 641 15.07 19.81 -35.98
CA GLN A 641 15.40 18.73 -36.92
C GLN A 641 15.12 17.35 -36.31
N ARG A 642 15.50 17.13 -35.04
CA ARG A 642 15.30 15.85 -34.35
C ARG A 642 13.85 15.49 -34.05
N ILE A 643 12.96 16.47 -33.92
CA ILE A 643 11.52 16.21 -33.69
C ILE A 643 10.80 15.93 -35.00
N THR A 644 11.33 16.45 -36.11
CA THR A 644 10.71 16.29 -37.43
C THR A 644 11.09 14.94 -38.08
N GLN A 645 12.22 14.36 -37.67
CA GLN A 645 12.62 12.97 -37.97
C GLN A 645 11.89 12.00 -37.03
#